data_AF-A0A2N1U413-F1
#
_entry.id   AF-A0A2N1U413-F1
#
_cell.length_a   1.000
_cell.length_b   1.000
_cell.length_c   1.000
_cell.angle_alpha   90.00
_cell.angle_beta   90.00
_cell.angle_gamma   90.00
#
_symmetry.space_group_name_H-M   'P 1'
#
loop_
_entity.id
_entity.type
_entity.pdbx_description
1 polymer ?
#
loop_
_entity_poly.entity_id
_entity_poly.type
_entity_poly.pdbx_seq_one_letter_code
_entity_poly.pdbx_strand_id
1 'polypeptide(L)'
;MGIFAVLAFFSAYGCERELSHSGPVEGKLVAGYELIGHFSEGKAAVRKSGAFSAFAYIDATGTILFEIGYDDVSPFSEGLAAVRKYDRNLKTDRYGFIDASGTLRIGLQFADAATFSEGLAAVRVGRLYGYIDQTGQMIIPPQFDRAFPFAGGLARIVIKGFCGFIDKTGKQVIEPRFFRAGCFSEGLVPLATKDLFGYADQTGNFVIAPQFDDAKEFKDGLAPVKIGKKWKYIDQSGQPLSTEEYDEARPFSEGLAVVGVIRTNFMDPRWGGYSGTKMAYGFIDKTGQYVIQPKFLGAESFSSGLSLVSVPQGDWFGEVEDAVFIDRSERQVGRRFLGAQSFINGMAFVKIDQNQSGFVDVTGKVLVRGKGSSLPHLSSTFRHGQKISYGFADQTGNLVIPQDFRRARSFSDGLAYVETIAKGKRQFIDKSGKAVIELSGTMIPQDFSEGLAAVQVWEKSRSGTLVGFIDPKGKFVIKPRFHAAKGFSEGLAPVKFTRDHNSNSWGFIDKNGTEVFPAKFLDATPFHGGLARVNYIVRSEKGLGEIHSAFIDKSGTIVVDPRKGDFYLLPIAGFHGLDESSFVFSESLFPVLARDRSPNNAGYIDASGRFAISPQYADAKAFSEGLAAVKTDSQWGYIDAKGNMVIAPALDKAGNFSDQRALVEVRGKQGFIDPAGRFIVEPQFCDEAGPYQEGLALIRMNGMYGFLDSEGRFVIEPQFDDARPFSEGLAAVGLWEE
;
A
#
# COMPACT_ATOMS: atom_id res chain seq x y z
N MET A 1 -5.80 2.28 -17.53
CA MET A 1 -4.54 2.59 -18.25
C MET A 1 -3.82 3.63 -17.41
N GLY A 2 -2.65 3.41 -16.81
CA GLY A 2 -1.74 2.29 -16.84
C GLY A 2 -0.32 2.85 -16.72
N ILE A 3 0.31 2.66 -15.55
CA ILE A 3 1.74 2.88 -15.26
C ILE A 3 2.14 4.38 -15.15
N PHE A 4 2.20 4.93 -13.91
CA PHE A 4 3.20 5.94 -13.46
C PHE A 4 2.91 6.52 -12.04
N ALA A 5 1.77 6.22 -11.41
CA ALA A 5 1.42 6.74 -10.08
C ALA A 5 2.08 6.04 -8.86
N VAL A 6 3.26 5.41 -9.00
CA VAL A 6 3.90 4.65 -7.90
C VAL A 6 5.14 5.35 -7.31
N LEU A 7 5.53 6.53 -7.78
CA LEU A 7 6.75 7.21 -7.30
C LEU A 7 6.55 8.31 -6.24
N ALA A 8 5.32 8.64 -5.83
CA ALA A 8 5.07 9.82 -4.99
C ALA A 8 4.64 9.58 -3.51
N PHE A 9 4.62 8.34 -3.01
CA PHE A 9 4.06 8.07 -1.66
C PHE A 9 5.01 7.48 -0.60
N PHE A 10 6.31 7.31 -0.88
CA PHE A 10 7.27 6.78 0.11
C PHE A 10 8.55 7.60 0.33
N SER A 11 8.62 8.85 -0.15
CA SER A 11 9.80 9.71 0.13
C SER A 11 9.69 10.58 1.39
N ALA A 12 8.63 10.43 2.21
CA ALA A 12 8.36 11.37 3.31
C ALA A 12 9.11 11.10 4.63
N TYR A 13 9.98 10.09 4.73
CA TYR A 13 10.72 9.81 5.98
C TYR A 13 12.14 9.24 5.75
N GLY A 14 12.77 9.54 4.61
CA GLY A 14 14.14 9.14 4.30
C GLY A 14 15.13 10.21 4.74
N CYS A 15 16.03 9.88 5.67
CA CYS A 15 17.11 10.76 6.08
C CYS A 15 18.19 10.81 4.98
N GLU A 16 18.10 11.76 4.05
CA GLU A 16 19.17 12.05 3.10
C GLU A 16 19.96 13.30 3.55
N ARG A 17 21.29 13.14 3.63
CA ARG A 17 22.23 14.26 3.81
C ARG A 17 23.36 14.19 2.78
N GLU A 18 23.74 15.38 2.34
CA GLU A 18 24.79 15.69 1.37
C GLU A 18 26.14 15.08 1.76
N LEU A 19 26.81 14.44 0.80
CA LEU A 19 28.15 13.90 0.97
C LEU A 19 29.10 14.43 -0.11
N SER A 20 30.37 14.51 0.27
CA SER A 20 31.45 15.30 -0.34
C SER A 20 31.78 15.02 -1.81
N HIS A 21 32.13 16.09 -2.53
CA HIS A 21 32.48 16.12 -3.95
C HIS A 21 33.72 15.30 -4.32
N SER A 22 33.57 14.42 -5.31
CA SER A 22 34.67 13.97 -6.19
C SER A 22 34.24 14.17 -7.64
N GLY A 23 35.02 14.95 -8.41
CA GLY A 23 34.70 15.32 -9.79
C GLY A 23 34.74 14.15 -10.79
N PRO A 24 34.21 14.33 -12.01
CA PRO A 24 34.06 13.24 -12.97
C PRO A 24 35.39 12.88 -13.65
N VAL A 25 35.69 11.58 -13.70
CA VAL A 25 36.71 10.96 -14.55
C VAL A 25 36.00 9.92 -15.43
N GLU A 26 36.36 9.85 -16.71
CA GLU A 26 35.68 9.07 -17.75
C GLU A 26 35.72 7.55 -17.49
N GLY A 27 34.64 6.83 -17.80
CA GLY A 27 34.71 5.38 -17.92
C GLY A 27 33.46 4.67 -18.46
N LYS A 28 33.62 3.37 -18.73
CA LYS A 28 32.69 2.46 -19.43
C LYS A 28 32.11 1.47 -18.42
N LEU A 29 30.79 1.17 -18.45
CA LEU A 29 30.24 0.04 -17.69
C LEU A 29 30.83 -1.27 -18.21
N VAL A 30 31.13 -2.19 -17.30
CA VAL A 30 31.46 -3.57 -17.66
C VAL A 30 30.23 -4.25 -18.29
N ALA A 31 30.42 -4.80 -19.49
CA ALA A 31 29.38 -5.55 -20.19
C ALA A 31 28.88 -6.73 -19.34
N GLY A 32 27.56 -6.83 -19.17
CA GLY A 32 26.91 -7.94 -18.47
C GLY A 32 26.48 -7.66 -17.02
N TYR A 33 26.50 -6.41 -16.56
CA TYR A 33 26.00 -5.99 -15.24
C TYR A 33 24.85 -4.96 -15.35
N GLU A 34 23.85 -5.08 -14.49
CA GLU A 34 22.70 -4.20 -14.23
C GLU A 34 22.98 -3.38 -12.95
N LEU A 35 22.73 -2.07 -12.95
CA LEU A 35 22.91 -1.25 -11.74
C LEU A 35 21.75 -1.43 -10.75
N ILE A 36 22.04 -1.39 -9.44
CA ILE A 36 21.03 -1.56 -8.38
C ILE A 36 21.01 -0.39 -7.38
N GLY A 37 22.11 0.35 -7.19
CA GLY A 37 22.20 1.45 -6.22
C GLY A 37 22.83 2.73 -6.77
N HIS A 38 22.79 3.80 -5.96
CA HIS A 38 23.44 5.08 -6.28
C HIS A 38 24.94 5.06 -5.91
N PHE A 39 25.68 6.06 -6.41
CA PHE A 39 27.06 6.28 -6.00
C PHE A 39 27.14 6.91 -4.61
N SER A 40 27.72 6.17 -3.67
CA SER A 40 28.08 6.67 -2.34
C SER A 40 29.56 6.35 -2.08
N GLU A 41 30.30 7.33 -1.56
CA GLU A 41 31.75 7.21 -1.31
C GLU A 41 32.55 6.73 -2.54
N GLY A 42 32.16 7.23 -3.71
CA GLY A 42 32.76 6.90 -5.00
C GLY A 42 32.46 5.50 -5.54
N LYS A 43 31.53 4.74 -4.92
CA LYS A 43 31.17 3.36 -5.30
C LYS A 43 29.67 3.20 -5.50
N ALA A 44 29.28 2.34 -6.45
CA ALA A 44 27.88 1.95 -6.64
C ALA A 44 27.74 0.43 -6.75
N ALA A 45 26.63 -0.10 -6.23
CA ALA A 45 26.30 -1.52 -6.33
C ALA A 45 25.68 -1.88 -7.69
N VAL A 46 26.16 -2.96 -8.29
CA VAL A 46 25.68 -3.56 -9.55
C VAL A 46 25.36 -5.05 -9.36
N ARG A 47 24.47 -5.61 -10.17
CA ARG A 47 24.13 -7.03 -10.31
C ARG A 47 24.63 -7.54 -11.65
N LYS A 48 25.04 -8.80 -11.75
CA LYS A 48 25.24 -9.42 -13.07
C LYS A 48 23.88 -9.64 -13.74
N SER A 49 23.76 -9.26 -15.02
CA SER A 49 22.51 -9.37 -15.77
C SER A 49 22.10 -10.83 -15.91
N GLY A 50 20.82 -11.12 -15.64
CA GLY A 50 20.27 -12.48 -15.62
C GLY A 50 20.66 -13.32 -14.39
N ALA A 51 21.37 -12.76 -13.41
CA ALA A 51 21.69 -13.43 -12.15
C ALA A 51 20.90 -12.82 -10.98
N PHE A 52 20.38 -13.69 -10.11
CA PHE A 52 19.61 -13.26 -8.93
C PHE A 52 20.50 -12.84 -7.74
N SER A 53 21.73 -13.33 -7.65
CA SER A 53 22.59 -13.22 -6.45
C SER A 53 24.07 -12.98 -6.76
N ALA A 54 24.37 -12.27 -7.86
CA ALA A 54 25.74 -11.95 -8.25
C ALA A 54 25.92 -10.44 -8.28
N PHE A 55 26.43 -9.87 -7.19
CA PHE A 55 26.61 -8.43 -7.03
C PHE A 55 28.08 -8.04 -7.20
N ALA A 56 28.35 -6.78 -7.49
CA ALA A 56 29.68 -6.19 -7.48
C ALA A 56 29.58 -4.71 -7.11
N TYR A 57 30.69 -4.10 -6.72
CA TYR A 57 30.80 -2.65 -6.65
C TYR A 57 31.63 -2.12 -7.81
N ILE A 58 31.18 -1.01 -8.39
CA ILE A 58 31.89 -0.27 -9.43
C ILE A 58 32.32 1.10 -8.90
N ASP A 59 33.39 1.64 -9.48
CA ASP A 59 33.72 3.06 -9.33
C ASP A 59 32.95 3.93 -10.33
N ALA A 60 33.15 5.26 -10.25
CA ALA A 60 32.50 6.22 -11.15
C ALA A 60 32.88 6.04 -12.62
N THR A 61 33.98 5.33 -12.90
CA THR A 61 34.41 4.95 -14.26
C THR A 61 33.69 3.69 -14.75
N GLY A 62 32.89 3.03 -13.91
CA GLY A 62 32.24 1.76 -14.24
C GLY A 62 33.18 0.57 -14.16
N THR A 63 34.39 0.73 -13.61
CA THR A 63 35.34 -0.36 -13.37
C THR A 63 34.87 -1.18 -12.18
N ILE A 64 34.79 -2.51 -12.33
CA ILE A 64 34.49 -3.42 -11.21
C ILE A 64 35.64 -3.35 -10.21
N LEU A 65 35.33 -2.90 -8.99
CA LEU A 65 36.26 -2.89 -7.88
C LEU A 65 36.42 -4.30 -7.30
N PHE A 66 35.30 -4.99 -7.05
CA PHE A 66 35.26 -6.36 -6.54
C PHE A 66 33.87 -6.98 -6.73
N GLU A 67 33.83 -8.30 -6.91
CA GLU A 67 32.59 -9.10 -6.94
C GLU A 67 32.19 -9.54 -5.52
N ILE A 68 30.89 -9.65 -5.28
CA ILE A 68 30.29 -9.90 -3.97
C ILE A 68 29.41 -11.15 -4.04
N GLY A 69 29.78 -12.17 -3.24
CA GLY A 69 29.07 -13.45 -3.14
C GLY A 69 27.92 -13.47 -2.13
N TYR A 70 27.11 -12.41 -2.10
CA TYR A 70 25.98 -12.19 -1.19
C TYR A 70 24.69 -11.98 -1.99
N ASP A 71 23.54 -12.13 -1.33
CA ASP A 71 22.22 -12.08 -1.96
C ASP A 71 21.67 -10.65 -2.04
N ASP A 72 22.24 -9.69 -1.31
CA ASP A 72 21.97 -8.25 -1.44
C ASP A 72 23.08 -7.38 -0.80
N VAL A 73 23.15 -6.11 -1.20
CA VAL A 73 24.15 -5.13 -0.72
C VAL A 73 23.60 -3.70 -0.62
N SER A 74 24.02 -2.93 0.38
CA SER A 74 23.66 -1.51 0.53
C SER A 74 24.69 -0.56 -0.13
N PRO A 75 24.38 0.74 -0.32
CA PRO A 75 25.41 1.75 -0.56
C PRO A 75 26.45 1.77 0.58
N PHE A 76 27.67 2.19 0.27
CA PHE A 76 28.68 2.47 1.29
C PHE A 76 28.29 3.69 2.10
N SER A 77 28.48 3.62 3.41
CA SER A 77 28.36 4.76 4.31
C SER A 77 29.33 4.58 5.46
N GLU A 78 30.11 5.62 5.71
CA GLU A 78 31.20 5.66 6.68
C GLU A 78 32.20 4.50 6.48
N GLY A 79 32.53 4.19 5.23
CA GLY A 79 33.51 3.17 4.87
C GLY A 79 33.03 1.71 4.96
N LEU A 80 31.78 1.47 5.35
CA LEU A 80 31.17 0.13 5.43
C LEU A 80 29.90 0.04 4.58
N ALA A 81 29.56 -1.18 4.15
CA ALA A 81 28.28 -1.47 3.49
C ALA A 81 27.64 -2.72 4.10
N ALA A 82 26.33 -2.67 4.33
CA ALA A 82 25.56 -3.81 4.79
C ALA A 82 25.42 -4.83 3.65
N VAL A 83 25.54 -6.12 3.97
CA VAL A 83 25.38 -7.24 3.04
C VAL A 83 24.43 -8.27 3.62
N ARG A 84 23.61 -8.89 2.76
CA ARG A 84 22.61 -9.89 3.13
C ARG A 84 22.92 -11.23 2.48
N LYS A 85 22.74 -12.33 3.22
CA LYS A 85 22.81 -13.68 2.65
C LYS A 85 21.80 -14.61 3.33
N TYR A 86 21.16 -15.46 2.55
CA TYR A 86 20.25 -16.48 3.04
C TYR A 86 21.04 -17.60 3.73
N ASP A 87 20.80 -17.78 5.02
CA ASP A 87 21.34 -18.90 5.79
C ASP A 87 20.44 -20.13 5.59
N ARG A 88 20.97 -21.17 4.94
CA ARG A 88 20.21 -22.41 4.65
C ARG A 88 19.89 -23.22 5.90
N ASN A 89 20.70 -23.12 6.95
CA ASN A 89 20.51 -23.87 8.19
C ASN A 89 19.39 -23.22 9.02
N LEU A 90 19.44 -21.90 9.15
CA LEU A 90 18.44 -21.12 9.88
C LEU A 90 17.18 -20.83 9.05
N LYS A 91 17.26 -21.02 7.73
CA LYS A 91 16.21 -20.73 6.75
C LYS A 91 15.74 -19.27 6.74
N THR A 92 16.62 -18.36 7.13
CA THR A 92 16.36 -16.92 7.24
C THR A 92 17.51 -16.10 6.65
N ASP A 93 17.25 -14.83 6.40
CA ASP A 93 18.26 -13.89 5.91
C ASP A 93 19.14 -13.39 7.05
N ARG A 94 20.44 -13.30 6.79
CA ARG A 94 21.43 -12.80 7.73
C ARG A 94 22.19 -11.63 7.16
N TYR A 95 22.40 -10.62 7.99
CA TYR A 95 23.05 -9.37 7.65
C TYR A 95 24.38 -9.22 8.37
N GLY A 96 25.34 -8.61 7.68
CA GLY A 96 26.67 -8.26 8.16
C GLY A 96 27.22 -7.06 7.39
N PHE A 97 28.51 -6.74 7.54
CA PHE A 97 29.09 -5.56 6.91
C PHE A 97 30.44 -5.84 6.27
N ILE A 98 30.65 -5.30 5.07
CA ILE A 98 31.91 -5.35 4.33
C ILE A 98 32.60 -3.98 4.34
N ASP A 99 33.93 -4.01 4.22
CA ASP A 99 34.73 -2.80 4.01
C ASP A 99 34.86 -2.43 2.52
N ALA A 100 35.54 -1.32 2.25
CA ALA A 100 35.80 -0.80 0.92
C ALA A 100 36.61 -1.74 0.00
N SER A 101 37.15 -2.85 0.51
CA SER A 101 37.80 -3.91 -0.29
C SER A 101 36.88 -5.08 -0.61
N GLY A 102 35.65 -5.09 -0.06
CA GLY A 102 34.73 -6.22 -0.13
C GLY A 102 34.96 -7.28 0.96
N THR A 103 35.85 -7.02 1.92
CA THR A 103 36.15 -7.97 3.00
C THR A 103 35.10 -7.86 4.10
N LEU A 104 34.55 -9.00 4.53
CA LEU A 104 33.59 -9.05 5.64
C LEU A 104 34.28 -8.65 6.95
N ARG A 105 33.84 -7.52 7.53
CA ARG A 105 34.34 -7.00 8.82
C ARG A 105 33.44 -7.38 9.98
N ILE A 106 32.14 -7.37 9.75
CA ILE A 106 31.15 -7.76 10.75
C ILE A 106 30.39 -8.95 10.18
N GLY A 107 30.44 -10.07 10.90
CA GLY A 107 29.86 -11.34 10.46
C GLY A 107 28.37 -11.27 10.16
N LEU A 108 27.87 -12.23 9.38
CA LEU A 108 26.45 -12.39 9.05
C LEU A 108 25.64 -12.86 10.28
N GLN A 109 25.36 -11.94 11.20
CA GLN A 109 24.82 -12.25 12.52
C GLN A 109 23.58 -11.45 12.92
N PHE A 110 23.06 -10.60 12.04
CA PHE A 110 21.86 -9.80 12.31
C PHE A 110 20.69 -10.25 11.45
N ALA A 111 19.47 -10.09 11.97
CA ALA A 111 18.24 -10.39 11.23
C ALA A 111 17.83 -9.22 10.31
N ASP A 112 18.40 -8.04 10.52
CA ASP A 112 18.30 -6.85 9.66
C ASP A 112 19.42 -5.86 10.02
N ALA A 113 19.80 -4.98 9.08
CA ALA A 113 20.84 -3.97 9.28
C ALA A 113 20.62 -2.71 8.41
N ALA A 114 20.65 -1.54 9.04
CA ALA A 114 20.70 -0.25 8.36
C ALA A 114 22.15 0.14 8.00
N THR A 115 22.31 1.14 7.14
CA THR A 115 23.62 1.76 6.87
C THR A 115 24.15 2.48 8.10
N PHE A 116 25.47 2.58 8.23
CA PHE A 116 26.09 3.41 9.24
C PHE A 116 25.71 4.88 9.06
N SER A 117 25.50 5.57 10.17
CA SER A 117 25.29 7.02 10.18
C SER A 117 25.70 7.59 11.52
N GLU A 118 26.52 8.64 11.47
CA GLU A 118 27.17 9.26 12.59
C GLU A 118 27.91 8.29 13.54
N GLY A 119 28.51 7.24 12.98
CA GLY A 119 29.33 6.23 13.66
C GLY A 119 28.57 5.00 14.16
N LEU A 120 27.24 4.94 14.01
CA LEU A 120 26.42 3.83 14.48
C LEU A 120 25.50 3.28 13.37
N ALA A 121 25.20 1.98 13.41
CA ALA A 121 24.21 1.34 12.54
C ALA A 121 23.14 0.64 13.38
N ALA A 122 21.88 0.84 13.01
CA ALA A 122 20.77 0.09 13.60
C ALA A 122 20.81 -1.36 13.09
N VAL A 123 20.76 -2.33 14.01
CA VAL A 123 20.75 -3.76 13.68
C VAL A 123 19.68 -4.48 14.48
N ARG A 124 19.08 -5.50 13.88
CA ARG A 124 18.05 -6.32 14.53
C ARG A 124 18.62 -7.64 15.03
N VAL A 125 18.37 -7.91 16.30
CA VAL A 125 18.72 -9.19 16.96
C VAL A 125 17.43 -9.74 17.57
N GLY A 126 16.99 -10.90 17.07
CA GLY A 126 15.64 -11.39 17.33
C GLY A 126 14.59 -10.41 16.79
N ARG A 127 13.67 -9.97 17.66
CA ARG A 127 12.59 -9.03 17.30
C ARG A 127 12.94 -7.56 17.45
N LEU A 128 14.00 -7.24 18.17
CA LEU A 128 14.28 -5.87 18.60
C LEU A 128 15.52 -5.32 17.90
N TYR A 129 15.50 -4.02 17.65
CA TYR A 129 16.63 -3.27 17.16
C TYR A 129 17.47 -2.73 18.31
N GLY A 130 18.79 -2.77 18.09
CA GLY A 130 19.82 -2.08 18.84
C GLY A 130 20.75 -1.35 17.88
N TYR A 131 21.90 -0.88 18.37
CA TYR A 131 22.90 -0.19 17.56
C TYR A 131 24.30 -0.72 17.81
N ILE A 132 25.05 -0.87 16.73
CA ILE A 132 26.45 -1.27 16.72
C ILE A 132 27.35 -0.15 16.23
N ASP A 133 28.61 -0.18 16.64
CA ASP A 133 29.67 0.64 16.05
C ASP A 133 30.30 -0.03 14.81
N GLN A 134 31.27 0.65 14.20
CA GLN A 134 31.98 0.17 13.01
C GLN A 134 32.85 -1.07 13.25
N THR A 135 33.12 -1.43 14.51
CA THR A 135 33.82 -2.67 14.88
C THR A 135 32.86 -3.86 15.01
N GLY A 136 31.55 -3.59 15.02
CA GLY A 136 30.49 -4.57 15.30
C GLY A 136 30.19 -4.73 16.78
N GLN A 137 30.75 -3.89 17.65
CA GLN A 137 30.43 -3.88 19.08
C GLN A 137 29.03 -3.31 19.29
N MET A 138 28.21 -4.01 20.07
CA MET A 138 26.88 -3.53 20.47
C MET A 138 27.04 -2.36 21.44
N ILE A 139 26.67 -1.16 21.00
CA ILE A 139 26.67 0.05 21.82
C ILE A 139 25.33 0.22 22.53
N ILE A 140 24.23 -0.06 21.82
CA ILE A 140 22.88 0.02 22.37
C ILE A 140 22.23 -1.36 22.22
N PRO A 141 21.97 -2.09 23.32
CA PRO A 141 21.35 -3.41 23.24
C PRO A 141 19.97 -3.41 22.56
N PRO A 142 19.56 -4.53 21.94
CA PRO A 142 18.25 -4.68 21.31
C PRO A 142 17.10 -4.40 22.29
N GLN A 143 16.34 -3.34 22.04
CA GLN A 143 15.22 -2.93 22.90
C GLN A 143 14.11 -2.14 22.19
N PHE A 144 14.26 -1.85 20.89
CA PHE A 144 13.31 -1.04 20.13
C PHE A 144 12.57 -1.88 19.09
N ASP A 145 11.28 -1.63 18.89
CA ASP A 145 10.52 -2.33 17.83
C ASP A 145 11.02 -1.91 16.45
N ARG A 146 11.39 -0.62 16.31
CA ARG A 146 12.11 -0.09 15.15
C ARG A 146 13.13 0.95 15.56
N ALA A 147 14.20 1.01 14.78
CA ALA A 147 15.29 1.95 14.94
C ALA A 147 15.66 2.56 13.59
N PHE A 148 15.94 3.86 13.58
CA PHE A 148 16.32 4.60 12.37
C PHE A 148 17.77 5.11 12.49
N PRO A 149 18.44 5.46 11.37
CA PRO A 149 19.77 6.04 11.41
C PRO A 149 19.84 7.31 12.28
N PHE A 150 21.01 7.57 12.86
CA PHE A 150 21.27 8.81 13.59
C PHE A 150 21.34 10.01 12.63
N ALA A 151 20.77 11.13 13.03
CA ALA A 151 20.85 12.39 12.32
C ALA A 151 20.79 13.56 13.29
N GLY A 152 21.76 14.46 13.22
CA GLY A 152 21.86 15.57 14.16
C GLY A 152 22.10 15.11 15.60
N GLY A 153 22.83 14.00 15.80
CA GLY A 153 23.15 13.44 17.11
C GLY A 153 22.05 12.59 17.75
N LEU A 154 20.87 12.50 17.16
CA LEU A 154 19.73 11.74 17.69
C LEU A 154 19.23 10.72 16.66
N ALA A 155 18.69 9.59 17.14
CA ALA A 155 18.02 8.61 16.31
C ALA A 155 16.55 8.49 16.70
N ARG A 156 15.66 8.46 15.70
CA ARG A 156 14.26 8.11 15.91
C ARG A 156 14.18 6.63 16.26
N ILE A 157 13.37 6.30 17.25
CA ILE A 157 13.05 4.92 17.64
C ILE A 157 11.54 4.77 17.82
N VAL A 158 11.07 3.53 17.71
CA VAL A 158 9.67 3.17 17.95
C VAL A 158 9.62 2.14 19.07
N ILE A 159 8.79 2.42 20.08
CA ILE A 159 8.47 1.50 21.17
C ILE A 159 6.95 1.45 21.30
N LYS A 160 6.38 0.26 21.18
CA LYS A 160 4.94 -0.03 21.21
C LYS A 160 4.14 0.88 20.27
N GLY A 161 4.63 1.08 19.06
CA GLY A 161 4.00 1.92 18.04
C GLY A 161 4.27 3.43 18.16
N PHE A 162 4.81 3.91 19.28
CA PHE A 162 5.07 5.34 19.51
C PHE A 162 6.51 5.74 19.17
N CYS A 163 6.67 6.89 18.54
CA CYS A 163 7.95 7.49 18.20
C CYS A 163 8.55 8.24 19.40
N GLY A 164 9.85 8.02 19.62
CA GLY A 164 10.72 8.80 20.50
C GLY A 164 12.11 8.98 19.88
N PHE A 165 13.02 9.60 20.62
CA PHE A 165 14.40 9.85 20.16
C PHE A 165 15.41 9.50 21.24
N ILE A 166 16.52 8.90 20.80
CA ILE A 166 17.65 8.53 21.65
C ILE A 166 18.92 9.22 21.20
N ASP A 167 19.85 9.42 22.13
CA ASP A 167 21.23 9.79 21.81
C ASP A 167 22.09 8.55 21.48
N LYS A 168 23.37 8.78 21.13
CA LYS A 168 24.33 7.72 20.76
C LYS A 168 24.69 6.78 21.91
N THR A 169 24.31 7.10 23.15
CA THR A 169 24.47 6.21 24.32
C THR A 169 23.24 5.31 24.52
N GLY A 170 22.16 5.55 23.79
CA GLY A 170 20.88 4.87 23.94
C GLY A 170 19.95 5.52 24.96
N LYS A 171 20.35 6.66 25.54
CA LYS A 171 19.48 7.40 26.46
C LYS A 171 18.35 8.05 25.69
N GLN A 172 17.13 7.86 26.15
CA GLN A 172 15.95 8.55 25.61
C GLN A 172 16.06 10.05 25.92
N VAL A 173 16.13 10.86 24.86
CA VAL A 173 16.11 12.32 24.94
C VAL A 173 14.69 12.84 24.77
N ILE A 174 13.91 12.19 23.89
CA ILE A 174 12.48 12.42 23.73
C ILE A 174 11.77 11.10 23.97
N GLU A 175 10.95 11.03 25.02
CA GLU A 175 10.23 9.81 25.38
C GLU A 175 9.29 9.35 24.26
N PRO A 176 9.18 8.03 23.99
CA PRO A 176 8.24 7.48 23.02
C PRO A 176 6.79 7.74 23.40
N ARG A 177 6.18 8.76 22.79
CA ARG A 177 4.77 9.13 23.02
C ARG A 177 4.09 9.78 21.81
N PHE A 178 4.82 9.96 20.71
CA PHE A 178 4.32 10.66 19.53
C PHE A 178 3.82 9.63 18.52
N PHE A 179 2.62 9.85 17.98
CA PHE A 179 2.04 8.97 16.96
C PHE A 179 2.82 9.06 15.65
N ARG A 180 3.35 10.24 15.29
CA ARG A 180 4.24 10.41 14.12
C ARG A 180 5.36 11.40 14.46
N ALA A 181 6.53 11.14 13.90
CA ALA A 181 7.70 12.01 14.01
C ALA A 181 8.50 11.97 12.69
N GLY A 182 9.00 13.13 12.24
CA GLY A 182 9.97 13.19 11.15
C GLY A 182 11.40 12.94 11.61
N CYS A 183 12.37 13.39 10.81
CA CYS A 183 13.78 13.38 11.16
C CYS A 183 14.24 14.74 11.68
N PHE A 184 15.28 14.76 12.51
CA PHE A 184 15.94 16.01 12.86
C PHE A 184 16.60 16.62 11.63
N SER A 185 16.32 17.90 11.40
CA SER A 185 16.98 18.70 10.38
C SER A 185 17.07 20.14 10.86
N GLU A 186 18.24 20.74 10.71
CA GLU A 186 18.48 22.13 11.12
C GLU A 186 18.11 22.43 12.58
N GLY A 187 18.25 21.43 13.46
CA GLY A 187 17.97 21.54 14.90
C GLY A 187 16.52 21.33 15.31
N LEU A 188 15.59 21.16 14.35
CA LEU A 188 14.17 20.94 14.60
C LEU A 188 13.69 19.60 14.06
N VAL A 189 12.61 19.09 14.63
CA VAL A 189 11.92 17.88 14.16
C VAL A 189 10.40 18.08 14.15
N PRO A 190 9.69 17.72 13.08
CA PRO A 190 8.24 17.72 13.10
C PRO A 190 7.72 16.57 13.96
N LEU A 191 6.93 16.90 14.99
CA LEU A 191 6.30 15.94 15.90
C LEU A 191 4.78 16.13 15.90
N ALA A 192 4.06 15.02 15.77
CA ALA A 192 2.61 15.01 15.81
C ALA A 192 2.08 14.74 17.23
N THR A 193 1.23 15.64 17.73
CA THR A 193 0.43 15.43 18.93
C THR A 193 -1.04 15.69 18.62
N LYS A 194 -1.93 14.74 18.97
CA LYS A 194 -3.38 14.87 18.66
C LYS A 194 -3.62 15.32 17.22
N ASP A 195 -2.89 14.68 16.30
CA ASP A 195 -3.02 14.81 14.84
C ASP A 195 -2.59 16.12 14.20
N LEU A 196 -2.00 17.01 14.98
CA LEU A 196 -1.35 18.21 14.47
C LEU A 196 0.15 18.11 14.68
N PHE A 197 0.89 18.48 13.64
CA PHE A 197 2.31 18.65 13.68
C PHE A 197 2.67 20.02 14.25
N GLY A 198 3.64 20.00 15.15
CA GLY A 198 4.46 21.15 15.52
C GLY A 198 5.93 20.82 15.26
N TYR A 199 6.81 21.77 15.53
CA TYR A 199 8.26 21.54 15.47
C TYR A 199 8.87 21.66 16.84
N ALA A 200 9.59 20.62 17.24
CA ALA A 200 10.30 20.57 18.50
C ALA A 200 11.81 20.66 18.31
N ASP A 201 12.48 21.18 19.33
CA ASP A 201 13.93 21.16 19.44
C ASP A 201 14.46 19.75 19.82
N GLN A 202 15.78 19.65 19.97
CA GLN A 202 16.46 18.41 20.35
C GLN A 202 16.10 17.90 21.76
N THR A 203 15.45 18.71 22.59
CA THR A 203 14.96 18.33 23.92
C THR A 203 13.49 17.88 23.90
N GLY A 204 12.82 17.99 22.76
CA GLY A 204 11.40 17.66 22.60
C GLY A 204 10.46 18.79 23.01
N ASN A 205 10.99 19.99 23.27
CA ASN A 205 10.17 21.17 23.53
C ASN A 205 9.70 21.78 22.20
N PHE A 206 8.40 22.05 22.08
CA PHE A 206 7.85 22.67 20.88
C PHE A 206 8.32 24.12 20.76
N VAL A 207 9.12 24.39 19.71
CA VAL A 207 9.47 25.73 19.24
C VAL A 207 8.30 26.31 18.46
N ILE A 208 7.65 25.47 17.65
CA ILE A 208 6.41 25.80 16.96
C ILE A 208 5.34 24.84 17.48
N ALA A 209 4.32 25.39 18.14
CA ALA A 209 3.24 24.60 18.71
C ALA A 209 2.51 23.78 17.65
N PRO A 210 2.01 22.58 17.99
CA PRO A 210 1.20 21.74 17.12
C PRO A 210 0.00 22.49 16.53
N GLN A 211 0.02 22.72 15.22
CA GLN A 211 -1.02 23.48 14.51
C GLN A 211 -1.18 23.11 13.03
N PHE A 212 -0.34 22.23 12.49
CA PHE A 212 -0.33 21.87 11.07
C PHE A 212 -0.92 20.46 10.85
N ASP A 213 -1.71 20.27 9.80
CA ASP A 213 -2.28 18.96 9.46
C ASP A 213 -1.21 17.94 9.02
N ASP A 214 -0.11 18.44 8.46
CA ASP A 214 1.08 17.67 8.07
C ASP A 214 2.31 18.60 8.05
N ALA A 215 3.50 18.04 8.19
CA ALA A 215 4.74 18.81 8.24
C ALA A 215 5.92 17.98 7.73
N LYS A 216 6.78 18.59 6.91
CA LYS A 216 8.06 17.98 6.49
C LYS A 216 9.25 18.69 7.14
N GLU A 217 10.44 18.14 6.96
CA GLU A 217 11.66 18.64 7.57
C GLU A 217 12.03 20.05 7.10
N PHE A 218 12.70 20.80 7.97
CA PHE A 218 13.37 22.03 7.60
C PHE A 218 14.55 21.71 6.67
N LYS A 219 14.59 22.40 5.54
CA LYS A 219 15.76 22.45 4.66
C LYS A 219 15.93 23.88 4.22
N ASP A 220 17.17 24.33 4.18
CA ASP A 220 17.51 25.67 3.69
C ASP A 220 16.85 26.80 4.51
N GLY A 221 16.50 26.54 5.78
CA GLY A 221 15.80 27.45 6.69
C GLY A 221 14.28 27.46 6.59
N LEU A 222 13.69 26.65 5.72
CA LEU A 222 12.24 26.62 5.44
C LEU A 222 11.68 25.20 5.50
N ALA A 223 10.43 25.07 5.91
CA ALA A 223 9.73 23.78 5.92
C ALA A 223 8.33 23.89 5.29
N PRO A 224 7.93 22.91 4.46
CA PRO A 224 6.56 22.83 3.99
C PRO A 224 5.66 22.25 5.09
N VAL A 225 4.58 22.96 5.38
CA VAL A 225 3.52 22.59 6.31
C VAL A 225 2.17 22.60 5.62
N LYS A 226 1.28 21.71 6.03
CA LYS A 226 -0.06 21.60 5.48
C LYS A 226 -1.06 22.20 6.44
N ILE A 227 -1.93 23.08 5.93
CA ILE A 227 -3.06 23.66 6.66
C ILE A 227 -4.31 23.45 5.79
N GLY A 228 -5.26 22.68 6.30
CA GLY A 228 -6.40 22.18 5.55
C GLY A 228 -5.96 21.27 4.38
N LYS A 229 -6.34 21.64 3.16
CA LYS A 229 -6.01 20.87 1.95
C LYS A 229 -4.75 21.37 1.23
N LYS A 230 -4.14 22.47 1.70
CA LYS A 230 -3.06 23.17 1.00
C LYS A 230 -1.76 23.19 1.80
N TRP A 231 -0.65 23.20 1.08
CA TRP A 231 0.69 23.35 1.61
C TRP A 231 1.14 24.82 1.56
N LYS A 232 1.91 25.21 2.57
CA LYS A 232 2.58 26.50 2.73
C LYS A 232 4.02 26.27 3.18
N TYR A 233 4.87 27.27 3.07
CA TYR A 233 6.20 27.23 3.70
C TYR A 233 6.23 28.14 4.91
N ILE A 234 6.94 27.70 5.94
CA ILE A 234 7.21 28.48 7.14
C ILE A 234 8.71 28.55 7.41
N ASP A 235 9.12 29.60 8.10
CA ASP A 235 10.44 29.70 8.70
C ASP A 235 10.53 28.96 10.05
N GLN A 236 11.72 28.94 10.65
CA GLN A 236 11.99 28.26 11.93
C GLN A 236 11.27 28.90 13.14
N SER A 237 10.70 30.10 12.98
CA SER A 237 9.86 30.74 14.00
C SER A 237 8.36 30.42 13.83
N GLY A 238 8.00 29.72 12.74
CA GLY A 238 6.63 29.38 12.38
C GLY A 238 5.92 30.45 11.56
N GLN A 239 6.62 31.50 11.11
CA GLN A 239 6.01 32.53 10.27
C GLN A 239 5.87 32.03 8.84
N PRO A 240 4.73 32.26 8.18
CA PRO A 240 4.54 31.87 6.78
C PRO A 240 5.47 32.69 5.88
N LEU A 241 6.12 31.99 4.94
CA LEU A 241 7.01 32.59 3.96
C LEU A 241 6.26 33.56 3.03
N SER A 242 5.05 33.18 2.60
CA SER A 242 4.19 33.96 1.72
C SER A 242 2.72 33.59 1.93
N THR A 243 1.81 34.32 1.26
CA THR A 243 0.37 34.00 1.24
C THR A 243 -0.01 32.91 0.23
N GLU A 244 0.93 32.48 -0.61
CA GLU A 244 0.68 31.48 -1.65
C GLU A 244 0.41 30.09 -1.04
N GLU A 245 -0.46 29.34 -1.70
CA GLU A 245 -0.91 28.01 -1.28
C GLU A 245 -0.74 27.00 -2.41
N TYR A 246 -0.22 25.82 -2.08
CA TYR A 246 0.11 24.78 -3.06
C TYR A 246 -0.69 23.50 -2.80
N ASP A 247 -1.01 22.75 -3.85
CA ASP A 247 -1.61 21.41 -3.71
C ASP A 247 -0.56 20.36 -3.28
N GLU A 248 0.70 20.59 -3.62
CA GLU A 248 1.85 19.82 -3.17
C GLU A 248 3.07 20.73 -2.91
N ALA A 249 3.88 20.41 -1.91
CA ALA A 249 5.13 21.10 -1.60
C ALA A 249 6.21 20.11 -1.14
N ARG A 250 7.45 20.31 -1.56
CA ARG A 250 8.62 19.49 -1.15
C ARG A 250 9.63 20.34 -0.37
N PRO A 251 10.46 19.76 0.52
CA PRO A 251 11.51 20.52 1.20
C PRO A 251 12.43 21.23 0.19
N PHE A 252 13.01 22.36 0.60
CA PHE A 252 13.98 23.07 -0.24
C PHE A 252 15.23 22.22 -0.47
N SER A 253 15.83 22.39 -1.64
CA SER A 253 17.12 21.83 -2.01
C SER A 253 17.87 22.82 -2.90
N GLU A 254 19.12 23.10 -2.56
CA GLU A 254 19.97 24.10 -3.23
C GLU A 254 19.32 25.49 -3.41
N GLY A 255 18.46 25.89 -2.48
CA GLY A 255 17.76 27.17 -2.48
C GLY A 255 16.48 27.25 -3.32
N LEU A 256 16.00 26.13 -3.88
CA LEU A 256 14.71 26.06 -4.59
C LEU A 256 13.83 24.95 -4.00
N ALA A 257 12.51 25.11 -4.10
CA ALA A 257 11.56 24.07 -3.72
C ALA A 257 10.56 23.75 -4.84
N VAL A 258 10.22 22.47 -4.95
CA VAL A 258 9.18 22.01 -5.87
C VAL A 258 7.81 22.30 -5.27
N VAL A 259 6.93 22.88 -6.08
CA VAL A 259 5.53 23.09 -5.72
C VAL A 259 4.60 22.62 -6.83
N GLY A 260 3.51 21.96 -6.43
CA GLY A 260 2.45 21.48 -7.31
C GLY A 260 1.19 22.31 -7.17
N VAL A 261 0.54 22.64 -8.29
CA VAL A 261 -0.79 23.24 -8.33
C VAL A 261 -1.69 22.51 -9.33
N ILE A 262 -2.96 22.33 -9.00
CA ILE A 262 -3.92 21.71 -9.90
C ILE A 262 -4.27 22.69 -11.03
N ARG A 263 -4.12 22.25 -12.29
CA ARG A 263 -4.53 23.01 -13.48
C ARG A 263 -5.43 22.15 -14.38
N THR A 264 -6.28 22.82 -15.15
CA THR A 264 -7.20 22.17 -16.09
C THR A 264 -6.91 22.64 -17.51
N ASN A 265 -6.77 21.70 -18.46
CA ASN A 265 -6.51 21.97 -19.88
C ASN A 265 -5.35 22.95 -20.10
N PHE A 266 -4.17 22.60 -19.60
CA PHE A 266 -2.99 23.47 -19.65
C PHE A 266 -2.12 23.17 -20.89
N MET A 267 -1.61 24.21 -21.54
CA MET A 267 -0.67 24.13 -22.67
C MET A 267 0.51 25.09 -22.47
N ASP A 268 1.73 24.56 -22.52
CA ASP A 268 2.97 25.34 -22.59
C ASP A 268 3.56 25.30 -24.01
N PRO A 269 3.96 26.43 -24.61
CA PRO A 269 4.47 26.47 -25.98
C PRO A 269 5.78 25.69 -26.21
N ARG A 270 6.58 25.47 -25.17
CA ARG A 270 7.89 24.80 -25.25
C ARG A 270 7.82 23.35 -24.81
N TRP A 271 7.02 23.07 -23.79
CA TRP A 271 6.95 21.75 -23.15
C TRP A 271 5.71 20.96 -23.50
N GLY A 272 4.77 21.53 -24.25
CA GLY A 272 3.49 20.91 -24.56
C GLY A 272 2.52 21.03 -23.39
N GLY A 273 1.46 20.22 -23.42
CA GLY A 273 0.42 20.30 -22.40
C GLY A 273 -0.43 19.05 -22.30
N TYR A 274 -1.49 19.17 -21.50
CA TYR A 274 -2.40 18.08 -21.19
C TYR A 274 -3.85 18.58 -21.15
N SER A 275 -4.76 17.68 -21.52
CA SER A 275 -6.19 17.87 -21.32
C SER A 275 -6.63 17.27 -19.99
N GLY A 276 -7.75 17.76 -19.46
CA GLY A 276 -8.28 17.39 -18.15
C GLY A 276 -7.61 18.15 -16.99
N THR A 277 -8.01 17.78 -15.78
CA THR A 277 -7.50 18.36 -14.53
C THR A 277 -6.35 17.51 -14.01
N LYS A 278 -5.13 18.06 -13.98
CA LYS A 278 -3.92 17.38 -13.48
C LYS A 278 -3.09 18.31 -12.61
N MET A 279 -2.12 17.73 -11.90
CA MET A 279 -1.10 18.49 -11.19
C MET A 279 -0.09 19.08 -12.18
N ALA A 280 0.27 20.35 -12.00
CA ALA A 280 1.39 20.99 -12.67
C ALA A 280 2.44 21.38 -11.63
N TYR A 281 3.70 21.05 -11.90
CA TYR A 281 4.82 21.33 -11.01
C TYR A 281 5.69 22.48 -11.52
N GLY A 282 6.15 23.29 -10.57
CA GLY A 282 7.07 24.40 -10.77
C GLY A 282 8.01 24.54 -9.58
N PHE A 283 8.78 25.64 -9.57
CA PHE A 283 9.84 25.86 -8.60
C PHE A 283 9.76 27.27 -8.03
N ILE A 284 9.87 27.37 -6.71
CA ILE A 284 9.92 28.64 -5.98
C ILE A 284 11.29 28.86 -5.33
N ASP A 285 11.66 30.11 -5.14
CA ASP A 285 12.83 30.49 -4.34
C ASP A 285 12.48 30.69 -2.85
N LYS A 286 13.49 31.02 -2.05
CA LYS A 286 13.35 31.29 -0.60
C LYS A 286 12.55 32.55 -0.26
N THR A 287 12.06 33.31 -1.24
CA THR A 287 11.12 34.42 -1.05
C THR A 287 9.67 34.01 -1.35
N GLY A 288 9.46 32.79 -1.85
CA GLY A 288 8.17 32.28 -2.29
C GLY A 288 7.81 32.66 -3.74
N GLN A 289 8.72 33.32 -4.47
CA GLN A 289 8.49 33.68 -5.86
C GLN A 289 8.78 32.51 -6.79
N TYR A 290 7.95 32.35 -7.82
CA TYR A 290 8.17 31.35 -8.87
C TYR A 290 9.42 31.70 -9.69
N VAL A 291 10.45 30.86 -9.56
CA VAL A 291 11.60 30.85 -10.49
C VAL A 291 11.21 30.15 -11.79
N ILE A 292 10.42 29.08 -11.69
CA ILE A 292 9.84 28.39 -12.84
C ILE A 292 8.36 28.16 -12.57
N GLN A 293 7.51 28.68 -13.45
CA GLN A 293 6.05 28.58 -13.32
C GLN A 293 5.58 27.12 -13.38
N PRO A 294 4.50 26.74 -12.66
CA PRO A 294 4.00 25.37 -12.68
C PRO A 294 3.49 24.95 -14.05
N LYS A 295 4.18 23.98 -14.66
CA LYS A 295 3.88 23.51 -16.02
C LYS A 295 4.29 22.07 -16.31
N PHE A 296 5.15 21.48 -15.48
CA PHE A 296 5.62 20.11 -15.68
C PHE A 296 4.62 19.09 -15.13
N LEU A 297 4.58 17.90 -15.70
CA LEU A 297 3.72 16.80 -15.22
C LEU A 297 4.28 16.13 -13.97
N GLY A 298 5.58 16.30 -13.73
CA GLY A 298 6.32 15.83 -12.56
C GLY A 298 7.59 16.64 -12.39
N ALA A 299 8.08 16.78 -11.17
CA ALA A 299 9.34 17.47 -10.88
C ALA A 299 10.00 16.89 -9.63
N GLU A 300 11.32 16.73 -9.70
CA GLU A 300 12.17 16.36 -8.57
C GLU A 300 12.86 17.59 -7.97
N SER A 301 13.45 17.46 -6.78
CA SER A 301 14.20 18.57 -6.17
C SER A 301 15.51 18.82 -6.92
N PHE A 302 15.98 20.07 -6.91
CA PHE A 302 17.28 20.41 -7.49
C PHE A 302 18.41 19.66 -6.77
N SER A 303 19.30 19.08 -7.55
CA SER A 303 20.52 18.41 -7.09
C SER A 303 21.62 18.55 -8.14
N SER A 304 22.82 18.89 -7.70
CA SER A 304 23.96 19.21 -8.56
C SER A 304 23.65 20.30 -9.59
N GLY A 305 22.83 21.29 -9.22
CA GLY A 305 22.44 22.41 -10.08
C GLY A 305 21.36 22.12 -11.13
N LEU A 306 20.84 20.89 -11.19
CA LEU A 306 19.80 20.47 -12.14
C LEU A 306 18.59 19.85 -11.44
N SER A 307 17.45 19.90 -12.10
CA SER A 307 16.24 19.21 -11.70
C SER A 307 15.76 18.26 -12.79
N LEU A 308 15.26 17.10 -12.38
CA LEU A 308 14.52 16.21 -13.27
C LEU A 308 13.06 16.64 -13.34
N VAL A 309 12.51 16.76 -14.55
CA VAL A 309 11.09 17.07 -14.78
C VAL A 309 10.49 16.13 -15.82
N SER A 310 9.18 15.86 -15.69
CA SER A 310 8.40 15.09 -16.67
C SER A 310 7.64 16.00 -17.61
N VAL A 311 7.72 15.72 -18.91
CA VAL A 311 7.06 16.49 -19.98
C VAL A 311 6.33 15.55 -20.95
N PRO A 312 5.22 15.99 -21.58
CA PRO A 312 4.55 15.22 -22.62
C PRO A 312 5.49 14.83 -23.79
N GLN A 313 5.33 13.62 -24.31
CA GLN A 313 5.98 13.15 -25.52
C GLN A 313 5.23 13.64 -26.77
N GLY A 314 5.95 14.28 -27.70
CA GLY A 314 5.38 14.83 -28.95
C GLY A 314 4.68 16.18 -28.80
N ASP A 315 4.29 16.78 -29.92
CA ASP A 315 3.83 18.18 -29.98
C ASP A 315 2.37 18.39 -29.48
N TRP A 316 1.62 17.31 -29.18
CA TRP A 316 0.20 17.40 -28.80
C TRP A 316 -0.24 16.26 -27.86
N PHE A 317 -0.95 16.63 -26.78
CA PHE A 317 -1.69 15.78 -25.83
C PHE A 317 -1.28 14.30 -25.77
N GLY A 318 -0.10 14.01 -25.21
CA GLY A 318 0.41 12.65 -25.02
C GLY A 318 0.11 12.09 -23.61
N GLU A 319 -0.21 10.79 -23.53
CA GLU A 319 -0.25 10.02 -22.26
C GLU A 319 1.13 9.48 -21.84
N VAL A 320 2.13 9.62 -22.70
CA VAL A 320 3.51 9.18 -22.48
C VAL A 320 4.37 10.38 -22.10
N GLU A 321 5.17 10.24 -21.04
CA GLU A 321 6.01 11.30 -20.50
C GLU A 321 7.49 11.02 -20.78
N ASP A 322 8.21 12.04 -21.27
CA ASP A 322 9.67 12.04 -21.33
C ASP A 322 10.24 12.69 -20.06
N ALA A 323 11.38 12.17 -19.62
CA ALA A 323 12.16 12.68 -18.49
C ALA A 323 13.25 13.64 -19.00
N VAL A 324 13.30 14.84 -18.43
CA VAL A 324 14.17 15.93 -18.91
C VAL A 324 14.90 16.60 -17.75
N PHE A 325 16.20 16.83 -17.90
CA PHE A 325 16.94 17.66 -16.96
C PHE A 325 16.88 19.12 -17.36
N ILE A 326 16.58 19.98 -16.40
CA ILE A 326 16.56 21.43 -16.57
C ILE A 326 17.49 22.10 -15.55
N ASP A 327 18.11 23.20 -15.96
CA ASP A 327 18.78 24.10 -15.03
C ASP A 327 17.80 25.14 -14.44
N ARG A 328 18.31 26.00 -13.53
CA ARG A 328 17.52 27.03 -12.85
C ARG A 328 16.91 28.08 -13.80
N SER A 329 17.42 28.20 -15.02
CA SER A 329 16.88 29.08 -16.07
C SER A 329 15.87 28.36 -16.96
N GLU A 330 15.43 27.15 -16.58
CA GLU A 330 14.55 26.29 -17.37
C GLU A 330 15.17 25.86 -18.70
N ARG A 331 16.49 25.92 -18.84
CA ARG A 331 17.17 25.44 -20.03
C ARG A 331 17.31 23.93 -19.95
N GLN A 332 16.86 23.23 -20.99
CA GLN A 332 17.08 21.80 -21.15
C GLN A 332 18.58 21.51 -21.19
N VAL A 333 19.03 20.56 -20.37
CA VAL A 333 20.40 20.07 -20.35
C VAL A 333 20.41 18.63 -20.88
N GLY A 334 21.19 18.41 -21.94
CA GLY A 334 21.20 17.15 -22.65
C GLY A 334 19.94 16.91 -23.49
N ARG A 335 19.62 15.63 -23.70
CA ARG A 335 18.46 15.18 -24.48
C ARG A 335 17.30 14.75 -23.59
N ARG A 336 16.15 14.48 -24.18
CA ARG A 336 15.02 13.81 -23.51
C ARG A 336 15.31 12.32 -23.34
N PHE A 337 14.83 11.74 -22.24
CA PHE A 337 14.99 10.33 -21.90
C PHE A 337 13.62 9.68 -21.69
N LEU A 338 13.51 8.36 -21.92
CA LEU A 338 12.26 7.61 -21.66
C LEU A 338 11.95 7.45 -20.17
N GLY A 339 12.88 7.85 -19.30
CA GLY A 339 12.82 7.75 -17.85
C GLY A 339 14.17 8.11 -17.25
N ALA A 340 14.20 8.70 -16.05
CA ALA A 340 15.44 9.07 -15.38
C ALA A 340 15.26 9.12 -13.86
N GLN A 341 16.37 9.20 -13.14
CA GLN A 341 16.43 9.51 -11.71
C GLN A 341 17.13 10.86 -11.49
N SER A 342 16.94 11.46 -10.31
CA SER A 342 17.63 12.68 -9.90
C SER A 342 19.14 12.51 -9.81
N PHE A 343 19.87 13.63 -9.87
CA PHE A 343 21.31 13.64 -9.67
C PHE A 343 21.68 13.24 -8.23
N ILE A 344 22.67 12.37 -8.10
CA ILE A 344 23.33 12.03 -6.83
C ILE A 344 24.84 12.13 -7.11
N ASN A 345 25.53 13.04 -6.42
CA ASN A 345 26.96 13.28 -6.60
C ASN A 345 27.36 13.60 -8.06
N GLY A 346 26.56 14.44 -8.75
CA GLY A 346 26.85 14.89 -10.11
C GLY A 346 26.55 13.88 -11.23
N MET A 347 25.92 12.74 -10.92
CA MET A 347 25.48 11.76 -11.91
C MET A 347 23.99 11.40 -11.75
N ALA A 348 23.31 11.14 -12.86
CA ALA A 348 21.91 10.72 -12.88
C ALA A 348 21.71 9.49 -13.76
N PHE A 349 20.89 8.53 -13.30
CA PHE A 349 20.52 7.36 -14.10
C PHE A 349 19.47 7.72 -15.15
N VAL A 350 19.61 7.20 -16.37
CA VAL A 350 18.70 7.48 -17.48
C VAL A 350 18.38 6.22 -18.29
N LYS A 351 17.15 6.16 -18.80
CA LYS A 351 16.72 5.23 -19.84
C LYS A 351 16.90 5.89 -21.21
N ILE A 352 17.85 5.38 -21.96
CA ILE A 352 18.29 5.93 -23.25
C ILE A 352 17.31 5.56 -24.36
N ASP A 353 16.92 4.29 -24.41
CA ASP A 353 15.94 3.75 -25.36
C ASP A 353 15.24 2.53 -24.74
N GLN A 354 14.44 1.80 -25.52
CA GLN A 354 13.70 0.63 -25.00
C GLN A 354 14.60 -0.49 -24.47
N ASN A 355 15.87 -0.55 -24.89
CA ASN A 355 16.82 -1.63 -24.61
C ASN A 355 18.11 -1.16 -23.90
N GLN A 356 18.36 0.15 -23.83
CA GLN A 356 19.57 0.74 -23.24
C GLN A 356 19.24 1.68 -22.08
N SER A 357 20.03 1.56 -21.02
CA SER A 357 20.07 2.48 -19.88
C SER A 357 21.49 2.98 -19.64
N GLY A 358 21.69 3.95 -18.76
CA GLY A 358 23.00 4.56 -18.55
C GLY A 358 23.04 5.62 -17.47
N PHE A 359 24.20 6.25 -17.31
CA PHE A 359 24.37 7.45 -16.48
C PHE A 359 24.71 8.66 -17.34
N VAL A 360 24.22 9.81 -16.92
CA VAL A 360 24.65 11.11 -17.43
C VAL A 360 25.31 11.92 -16.34
N ASP A 361 26.28 12.75 -16.72
CA ASP A 361 26.79 13.81 -15.86
C ASP A 361 25.85 15.03 -15.88
N VAL A 362 26.19 16.06 -15.10
CA VAL A 362 25.48 17.35 -15.04
C VAL A 362 25.49 18.14 -16.36
N THR A 363 26.20 17.68 -17.40
CA THR A 363 26.12 18.27 -18.75
C THR A 363 25.10 17.54 -19.64
N GLY A 364 24.54 16.44 -19.15
CA GLY A 364 23.66 15.54 -19.91
C GLY A 364 24.43 14.60 -20.85
N LYS A 365 25.78 14.58 -20.77
CA LYS A 365 26.62 13.66 -21.53
C LYS A 365 26.45 12.27 -20.93
N VAL A 366 26.06 11.30 -21.77
CA VAL A 366 26.00 9.89 -21.38
C VAL A 366 27.42 9.41 -21.11
N LEU A 367 27.74 9.21 -19.83
CA LEU A 367 29.02 8.68 -19.38
C LEU A 367 29.07 7.18 -19.64
N VAL A 368 27.98 6.49 -19.33
CA VAL A 368 27.94 5.03 -19.21
C VAL A 368 26.70 4.46 -19.91
N ARG A 369 26.83 3.33 -20.63
CA ARG A 369 25.71 2.61 -21.27
C ARG A 369 25.66 1.14 -20.82
N GLY A 370 24.47 0.64 -20.50
CA GLY A 370 24.19 -0.75 -20.15
C GLY A 370 23.06 -1.35 -21.00
N LYS A 371 22.97 -2.69 -21.03
CA LYS A 371 21.83 -3.42 -21.60
C LYS A 371 20.81 -3.65 -20.48
N GLY A 372 19.56 -3.20 -20.68
CA GLY A 372 18.49 -3.33 -19.69
C GLY A 372 17.46 -2.21 -19.81
N SER A 373 16.19 -2.54 -19.64
CA SER A 373 15.05 -1.64 -19.88
C SER A 373 14.38 -1.12 -18.60
N SER A 374 14.79 -1.62 -17.42
CA SER A 374 14.24 -1.25 -16.11
C SER A 374 15.07 -0.14 -15.45
N LEU A 375 14.39 0.90 -14.95
CA LEU A 375 14.97 1.82 -13.97
C LEU A 375 15.26 1.00 -12.69
N PRO A 376 16.44 1.15 -12.05
CA PRO A 376 16.63 0.60 -10.71
C PRO A 376 15.59 1.23 -9.80
N HIS A 377 14.93 0.44 -8.95
CA HIS A 377 13.99 0.99 -7.99
C HIS A 377 14.79 1.77 -6.93
N LEU A 378 14.53 3.08 -6.79
CA LEU A 378 14.94 3.88 -5.65
C LEU A 378 14.16 3.37 -4.43
N SER A 379 14.68 2.32 -3.81
CA SER A 379 14.18 1.80 -2.55
C SER A 379 15.01 2.42 -1.43
N SER A 380 14.57 3.56 -0.90
CA SER A 380 14.95 4.03 0.44
C SER A 380 14.20 3.29 1.56
N THR A 381 13.56 2.16 1.24
CA THR A 381 13.01 1.23 2.23
C THR A 381 13.34 -0.19 1.82
N PHE A 382 14.43 -0.73 2.38
CA PHE A 382 14.80 -2.13 2.34
C PHE A 382 13.65 -3.02 2.83
N ARG A 383 12.75 -3.43 1.93
CA ARG A 383 11.64 -4.37 2.22
C ARG A 383 11.25 -5.19 1.00
N HIS A 384 12.19 -5.92 0.41
CA HIS A 384 11.88 -6.97 -0.56
C HIS A 384 12.60 -8.26 -0.17
N GLY A 385 11.84 -9.22 0.38
CA GLY A 385 12.32 -10.58 0.67
C GLY A 385 11.86 -11.16 2.01
N GLN A 386 11.43 -10.32 2.96
CA GLN A 386 11.03 -10.79 4.29
C GLN A 386 9.72 -11.58 4.22
N LYS A 387 9.64 -12.70 4.95
CA LYS A 387 8.43 -13.52 5.08
C LYS A 387 7.77 -13.21 6.41
N ILE A 388 6.45 -13.07 6.40
CA ILE A 388 5.65 -12.88 7.61
C ILE A 388 5.26 -14.26 8.14
N SER A 389 5.53 -14.48 9.43
CA SER A 389 5.03 -15.61 10.20
C SER A 389 3.78 -15.19 10.96
N TYR A 390 2.71 -15.93 10.78
CA TYR A 390 1.40 -15.71 11.38
C TYR A 390 1.17 -16.67 12.54
N GLY A 391 0.57 -16.13 13.59
CA GLY A 391 -0.07 -16.85 14.69
C GLY A 391 -1.46 -16.27 14.93
N PHE A 392 -2.10 -16.64 16.03
CA PHE A 392 -3.41 -16.08 16.39
C PHE A 392 -3.37 -15.46 17.79
N ALA A 393 -3.79 -14.20 17.85
CA ALA A 393 -3.93 -13.45 19.09
C ALA A 393 -5.37 -13.46 19.58
N ASP A 394 -5.53 -13.50 20.90
CA ASP A 394 -6.81 -13.21 21.56
C ASP A 394 -7.05 -11.69 21.65
N GLN A 395 -8.23 -11.30 22.17
CA GLN A 395 -8.62 -9.91 22.32
C GLN A 395 -7.74 -9.11 23.28
N THR A 396 -6.87 -9.75 24.07
CA THR A 396 -5.89 -9.07 24.93
C THR A 396 -4.53 -8.88 24.26
N GLY A 397 -4.37 -9.38 23.03
CA GLY A 397 -3.13 -9.34 22.25
C GLY A 397 -2.18 -10.50 22.55
N ASN A 398 -2.57 -11.45 23.39
CA ASN A 398 -1.74 -12.61 23.70
C ASN A 398 -1.83 -13.62 22.56
N LEU A 399 -0.68 -14.10 22.09
CA LEU A 399 -0.62 -15.19 21.12
C LEU A 399 -1.06 -16.51 21.78
N VAL A 400 -2.29 -16.93 21.50
CA VAL A 400 -2.84 -18.22 21.95
C VAL A 400 -2.51 -19.36 20.98
N ILE A 401 -2.21 -19.03 19.72
CA ILE A 401 -1.62 -19.95 18.75
C ILE A 401 -0.30 -19.35 18.25
N PRO A 402 0.84 -20.06 18.39
CA PRO A 402 2.16 -19.53 18.06
C PRO A 402 2.34 -19.23 16.57
N GLN A 403 3.38 -18.44 16.25
CA GLN A 403 3.69 -18.00 14.90
C GLN A 403 4.40 -19.06 14.06
N ASP A 404 3.66 -20.09 13.66
CA ASP A 404 4.20 -21.23 12.91
C ASP A 404 3.71 -21.31 11.46
N PHE A 405 2.99 -20.27 11.00
CA PHE A 405 2.30 -20.29 9.71
C PHE A 405 2.83 -19.22 8.75
N ARG A 406 3.11 -19.59 7.51
CA ARG A 406 3.44 -18.62 6.44
C ARG A 406 2.18 -17.98 5.83
N ARG A 407 1.01 -18.54 6.14
CA ARG A 407 -0.32 -18.03 5.79
C ARG A 407 -1.31 -18.44 6.87
N ALA A 408 -2.17 -17.53 7.28
CA ALA A 408 -3.33 -17.79 8.13
C ALA A 408 -4.52 -16.95 7.65
N ARG A 409 -5.71 -17.55 7.61
CA ARG A 409 -6.99 -16.86 7.41
C ARG A 409 -7.75 -16.77 8.73
N SER A 410 -8.78 -15.93 8.75
CA SER A 410 -9.68 -15.78 9.91
C SER A 410 -10.41 -17.09 10.22
N PHE A 411 -10.82 -17.26 11.48
CA PHE A 411 -11.69 -18.38 11.86
C PHE A 411 -13.09 -18.21 11.27
N SER A 412 -13.66 -19.30 10.77
CA SER A 412 -15.06 -19.39 10.35
C SER A 412 -15.58 -20.81 10.62
N ASP A 413 -16.77 -20.92 11.19
CA ASP A 413 -17.37 -22.15 11.72
C ASP A 413 -16.40 -22.94 12.63
N GLY A 414 -15.63 -22.24 13.47
CA GLY A 414 -14.70 -22.85 14.44
C GLY A 414 -13.35 -23.30 13.87
N LEU A 415 -13.09 -23.11 12.57
CA LEU A 415 -11.86 -23.53 11.90
C LEU A 415 -11.18 -22.39 11.14
N ALA A 416 -9.85 -22.39 11.10
CA ALA A 416 -9.05 -21.46 10.29
C ALA A 416 -8.12 -22.22 9.35
N TYR A 417 -8.02 -21.76 8.10
CA TYR A 417 -7.04 -22.29 7.15
C TYR A 417 -5.65 -21.72 7.45
N VAL A 418 -4.65 -22.61 7.54
CA VAL A 418 -3.24 -22.24 7.72
C VAL A 418 -2.32 -23.04 6.79
N GLU A 419 -1.16 -22.44 6.49
CA GLU A 419 -0.04 -23.11 5.83
C GLU A 419 1.20 -23.05 6.73
N THR A 420 1.75 -24.19 7.13
CA THR A 420 2.88 -24.23 8.06
C THR A 420 4.18 -23.76 7.43
N ILE A 421 5.04 -23.13 8.22
CA ILE A 421 6.42 -22.80 7.82
C ILE A 421 7.20 -24.10 7.57
N ALA A 422 7.13 -25.05 8.50
CA ALA A 422 7.76 -26.36 8.37
C ALA A 422 7.00 -27.24 7.35
N LYS A 423 7.61 -27.45 6.18
CA LYS A 423 7.14 -28.33 5.09
C LYS A 423 5.93 -27.83 4.27
N GLY A 424 5.38 -26.64 4.54
CA GLY A 424 4.28 -26.07 3.73
C GLY A 424 2.99 -26.89 3.83
N LYS A 425 2.74 -27.52 4.99
CA LYS A 425 1.52 -28.31 5.19
C LYS A 425 0.33 -27.37 5.19
N ARG A 426 -0.66 -27.69 4.38
CA ARG A 426 -1.95 -26.98 4.31
C ARG A 426 -2.94 -27.70 5.20
N GLN A 427 -3.59 -26.99 6.11
CA GLN A 427 -4.50 -27.61 7.07
C GLN A 427 -5.54 -26.62 7.59
N PHE A 428 -6.65 -27.15 8.09
CA PHE A 428 -7.54 -26.42 8.99
C PHE A 428 -7.19 -26.74 10.43
N ILE A 429 -7.10 -25.70 11.26
CA ILE A 429 -6.87 -25.81 12.70
C ILE A 429 -8.10 -25.35 13.48
N ASP A 430 -8.30 -25.90 14.67
CA ASP A 430 -9.25 -25.36 15.65
C ASP A 430 -8.63 -24.20 16.45
N LYS A 431 -9.44 -23.59 17.34
CA LYS A 431 -9.02 -22.45 18.20
C LYS A 431 -7.93 -22.79 19.21
N SER A 432 -7.59 -24.07 19.40
CA SER A 432 -6.43 -24.50 20.21
C SER A 432 -5.14 -24.59 19.39
N GLY A 433 -5.21 -24.37 18.08
CA GLY A 433 -4.09 -24.54 17.14
C GLY A 433 -3.92 -25.97 16.65
N LYS A 434 -4.79 -26.91 17.05
CA LYS A 434 -4.67 -28.31 16.67
C LYS A 434 -5.20 -28.51 15.24
N ALA A 435 -4.43 -29.23 14.42
CA ALA A 435 -4.86 -29.62 13.08
C ALA A 435 -6.07 -30.56 13.16
N VAL A 436 -7.17 -30.16 12.52
CA VAL A 436 -8.42 -30.93 12.39
C VAL A 436 -8.50 -31.59 11.02
N ILE A 437 -8.09 -30.88 9.97
CA ILE A 437 -8.15 -31.37 8.58
C ILE A 437 -6.79 -31.11 7.92
N GLU A 438 -6.04 -32.17 7.57
CA GLU A 438 -4.86 -32.05 6.73
C GLU A 438 -5.27 -32.07 5.24
N LEU A 439 -4.88 -31.06 4.48
CA LEU A 439 -5.18 -30.93 3.06
C LEU A 439 -4.01 -31.44 2.23
N SER A 440 -4.30 -32.26 1.22
CA SER A 440 -3.27 -32.69 0.27
C SER A 440 -2.74 -31.49 -0.55
N GLY A 441 -1.50 -31.55 -1.03
CA GLY A 441 -0.83 -30.41 -1.67
C GLY A 441 -1.51 -29.83 -2.93
N THR A 442 -2.45 -30.56 -3.52
CA THR A 442 -3.27 -30.09 -4.64
C THR A 442 -4.57 -29.40 -4.21
N MET A 443 -4.90 -29.44 -2.91
CA MET A 443 -6.12 -28.86 -2.38
C MET A 443 -5.93 -27.39 -2.00
N ILE A 444 -6.85 -26.55 -2.48
CA ILE A 444 -6.97 -25.13 -2.12
C ILE A 444 -8.40 -24.94 -1.59
N PRO A 445 -8.56 -24.64 -0.29
CA PRO A 445 -9.87 -24.47 0.31
C PRO A 445 -10.34 -23.01 0.26
N GLN A 446 -11.65 -22.83 0.24
CA GLN A 446 -12.33 -21.63 0.73
C GLN A 446 -12.63 -21.78 2.22
N ASP A 447 -13.01 -20.68 2.87
CA ASP A 447 -13.36 -20.69 4.28
C ASP A 447 -14.71 -21.41 4.48
N PHE A 448 -14.94 -21.92 5.69
CA PHE A 448 -16.21 -22.57 6.00
C PHE A 448 -17.33 -21.53 6.00
N SER A 449 -18.48 -21.91 5.43
CA SER A 449 -19.71 -21.14 5.52
C SER A 449 -20.89 -22.09 5.67
N GLU A 450 -21.71 -21.82 6.68
CA GLU A 450 -22.84 -22.66 7.09
C GLU A 450 -22.51 -24.16 7.25
N GLY A 451 -21.31 -24.46 7.75
CA GLY A 451 -20.82 -25.80 8.05
C GLY A 451 -20.20 -26.54 6.87
N LEU A 452 -19.97 -25.90 5.72
CA LEU A 452 -19.31 -26.52 4.56
C LEU A 452 -18.22 -25.61 3.97
N ALA A 453 -17.11 -26.20 3.53
CA ALA A 453 -16.05 -25.50 2.81
C ALA A 453 -15.89 -26.06 1.39
N ALA A 454 -15.84 -25.18 0.39
CA ALA A 454 -15.51 -25.56 -0.98
C ALA A 454 -14.02 -25.86 -1.10
N VAL A 455 -13.66 -27.00 -1.68
CA VAL A 455 -12.27 -27.43 -1.84
C VAL A 455 -11.99 -27.88 -3.26
N GLN A 456 -10.99 -27.26 -3.86
CA GLN A 456 -10.43 -27.65 -5.16
C GLN A 456 -9.60 -28.93 -5.02
N VAL A 457 -9.75 -29.87 -5.94
CA VAL A 457 -9.08 -31.17 -5.97
C VAL A 457 -8.59 -31.44 -7.40
N TRP A 458 -7.30 -31.73 -7.55
CA TRP A 458 -6.74 -32.11 -8.85
C TRP A 458 -7.15 -33.53 -9.23
N GLU A 459 -7.81 -33.70 -10.39
CA GLU A 459 -8.22 -35.00 -10.90
C GLU A 459 -7.34 -35.44 -12.09
N LYS A 460 -6.50 -36.45 -11.87
CA LYS A 460 -5.53 -36.95 -12.88
C LYS A 460 -6.18 -37.44 -14.17
N SER A 461 -7.39 -38.00 -14.11
CA SER A 461 -8.09 -38.55 -15.29
C SER A 461 -8.63 -37.48 -16.23
N ARG A 462 -8.80 -36.23 -15.76
CA ARG A 462 -9.36 -35.12 -16.54
C ARG A 462 -8.37 -34.00 -16.84
N SER A 463 -7.12 -34.10 -16.37
CA SER A 463 -6.12 -33.01 -16.44
C SER A 463 -6.69 -31.65 -15.99
N GLY A 464 -7.46 -31.66 -14.91
CA GLY A 464 -8.19 -30.49 -14.43
C GLY A 464 -8.47 -30.53 -12.93
N THR A 465 -8.92 -29.38 -12.42
CA THR A 465 -9.30 -29.23 -11.00
C THR A 465 -10.82 -29.28 -10.89
N LEU A 466 -11.33 -30.12 -9.98
CA LEU A 466 -12.73 -30.16 -9.61
C LEU A 466 -12.93 -29.63 -8.19
N VAL A 467 -14.09 -29.07 -7.91
CA VAL A 467 -14.50 -28.57 -6.61
C VAL A 467 -15.53 -29.50 -6.01
N GLY A 468 -15.34 -29.83 -4.74
CA GLY A 468 -16.32 -30.49 -3.86
C GLY A 468 -16.46 -29.72 -2.56
N PHE A 469 -17.29 -30.22 -1.64
CA PHE A 469 -17.52 -29.59 -0.34
C PHE A 469 -17.28 -30.58 0.79
N ILE A 470 -16.53 -30.13 1.80
CA ILE A 470 -16.19 -30.90 2.99
C ILE A 470 -16.91 -30.34 4.22
N ASP A 471 -17.23 -31.22 5.17
CA ASP A 471 -17.67 -30.85 6.52
C ASP A 471 -16.49 -30.45 7.42
N PRO A 472 -16.73 -29.95 8.66
CA PRO A 472 -15.66 -29.58 9.59
C PRO A 472 -14.81 -30.77 10.08
N LYS A 473 -15.15 -32.01 9.71
CA LYS A 473 -14.35 -33.22 9.95
C LYS A 473 -13.50 -33.60 8.73
N GLY A 474 -13.53 -32.80 7.66
CA GLY A 474 -12.80 -33.04 6.42
C GLY A 474 -13.44 -34.07 5.50
N LYS A 475 -14.65 -34.54 5.79
CA LYS A 475 -15.35 -35.54 4.96
C LYS A 475 -16.09 -34.83 3.84
N PHE A 476 -15.94 -35.31 2.61
CA PHE A 476 -16.76 -34.84 1.50
C PHE A 476 -18.24 -35.14 1.74
N VAL A 477 -19.02 -34.08 1.95
CA VAL A 477 -20.49 -34.11 1.90
C VAL A 477 -20.95 -34.09 0.45
N ILE A 478 -20.27 -33.27 -0.38
CA ILE A 478 -20.49 -33.23 -1.82
C ILE A 478 -19.17 -33.55 -2.51
N LYS A 479 -19.12 -34.71 -3.19
CA LYS A 479 -17.90 -35.17 -3.87
C LYS A 479 -17.45 -34.18 -4.98
N PRO A 480 -16.14 -34.06 -5.26
CA PRO A 480 -15.64 -33.18 -6.31
C PRO A 480 -16.28 -33.47 -7.67
N ARG A 481 -17.00 -32.49 -8.22
CA ARG A 481 -17.69 -32.62 -9.52
C ARG A 481 -18.00 -31.30 -10.22
N PHE A 482 -17.53 -30.17 -9.69
CA PHE A 482 -17.78 -28.84 -10.24
C PHE A 482 -16.48 -28.21 -10.74
N HIS A 483 -16.50 -27.35 -11.75
CA HIS A 483 -15.32 -26.60 -12.18
C HIS A 483 -14.95 -25.47 -11.21
N ALA A 484 -15.94 -24.91 -10.53
CA ALA A 484 -15.80 -23.83 -9.56
C ALA A 484 -16.99 -23.86 -8.59
N ALA A 485 -16.81 -23.31 -7.39
CA ALA A 485 -17.88 -23.09 -6.41
C ALA A 485 -17.56 -21.85 -5.56
N LYS A 486 -18.59 -21.25 -4.94
CA LYS A 486 -18.44 -20.30 -3.83
C LYS A 486 -19.09 -20.88 -2.56
N GLY A 487 -18.89 -20.24 -1.42
CA GLY A 487 -19.45 -20.67 -0.13
C GLY A 487 -20.99 -20.75 -0.11
N PHE A 488 -21.52 -21.56 0.80
CA PHE A 488 -22.96 -21.61 1.06
C PHE A 488 -23.44 -20.32 1.70
N SER A 489 -24.59 -19.83 1.27
CA SER A 489 -25.32 -18.75 1.93
C SER A 489 -26.82 -18.97 1.75
N GLU A 490 -27.55 -18.82 2.84
CA GLU A 490 -28.97 -19.11 2.98
C GLU A 490 -29.38 -20.51 2.46
N GLY A 491 -28.53 -21.51 2.71
CA GLY A 491 -28.74 -22.90 2.31
C GLY A 491 -28.36 -23.26 0.87
N LEU A 492 -27.89 -22.31 0.06
CA LEU A 492 -27.53 -22.52 -1.35
C LEU A 492 -26.09 -22.10 -1.65
N ALA A 493 -25.42 -22.81 -2.55
CA ALA A 493 -24.09 -22.44 -3.05
C ALA A 493 -24.09 -22.32 -4.58
N PRO A 494 -23.50 -21.24 -5.15
CA PRO A 494 -23.30 -21.15 -6.58
C PRO A 494 -22.16 -22.09 -7.01
N VAL A 495 -22.41 -22.87 -8.06
CA VAL A 495 -21.45 -23.83 -8.61
C VAL A 495 -21.44 -23.81 -10.12
N LYS A 496 -20.30 -24.18 -10.70
CA LYS A 496 -20.11 -24.27 -12.15
C LYS A 496 -20.03 -25.75 -12.57
N PHE A 497 -20.98 -26.21 -13.36
CA PHE A 497 -21.12 -27.64 -13.69
C PHE A 497 -20.11 -28.13 -14.76
N THR A 498 -19.92 -29.45 -14.84
CA THR A 498 -19.02 -30.12 -15.79
C THR A 498 -19.76 -30.80 -16.96
N ARG A 499 -20.94 -30.32 -17.36
CA ARG A 499 -21.84 -31.06 -18.27
C ARG A 499 -21.27 -31.23 -19.68
N ASP A 500 -20.59 -30.21 -20.20
CA ASP A 500 -19.84 -30.28 -21.45
C ASP A 500 -18.54 -29.47 -21.31
N HIS A 501 -17.47 -29.84 -22.01
CA HIS A 501 -16.20 -29.10 -22.01
C HIS A 501 -16.35 -27.60 -22.39
N ASN A 502 -17.51 -27.18 -22.90
CA ASN A 502 -17.88 -25.81 -23.23
C ASN A 502 -18.97 -25.18 -22.33
N SER A 503 -19.58 -25.91 -21.38
CA SER A 503 -20.64 -25.33 -20.53
C SER A 503 -20.05 -24.50 -19.39
N ASN A 504 -19.73 -23.23 -19.67
CA ASN A 504 -19.17 -22.29 -18.70
C ASN A 504 -20.22 -21.77 -17.68
N SER A 505 -21.33 -22.49 -17.49
CA SER A 505 -22.52 -21.96 -16.81
C SER A 505 -22.55 -22.26 -15.31
N TRP A 506 -22.82 -21.23 -14.53
CA TRP A 506 -23.15 -21.28 -13.12
C TRP A 506 -24.62 -21.65 -12.90
N GLY A 507 -24.84 -22.44 -11.85
CA GLY A 507 -26.14 -22.77 -11.26
C GLY A 507 -25.99 -22.84 -9.74
N PHE A 508 -26.99 -23.37 -9.05
CA PHE A 508 -27.00 -23.42 -7.59
C PHE A 508 -27.33 -24.83 -7.10
N ILE A 509 -26.72 -25.18 -5.97
CA ILE A 509 -26.94 -26.45 -5.30
C ILE A 509 -27.38 -26.24 -3.86
N ASP A 510 -28.15 -27.21 -3.35
CA ASP A 510 -28.44 -27.34 -1.93
C ASP A 510 -27.25 -27.99 -1.16
N LYS A 511 -27.37 -28.12 0.16
CA LYS A 511 -26.35 -28.76 1.01
C LYS A 511 -26.14 -30.25 0.76
N ASN A 512 -27.03 -30.89 0.00
CA ASN A 512 -26.88 -32.28 -0.46
C ASN A 512 -26.16 -32.35 -1.83
N GLY A 513 -25.88 -31.19 -2.44
CA GLY A 513 -25.29 -31.05 -3.75
C GLY A 513 -26.30 -31.13 -4.89
N THR A 514 -27.60 -31.23 -4.61
CA THR A 514 -28.65 -31.32 -5.63
C THR A 514 -28.79 -29.98 -6.34
N GLU A 515 -28.78 -30.00 -7.67
CA GLU A 515 -29.05 -28.79 -8.47
C GLU A 515 -30.49 -28.33 -8.19
N VAL A 516 -30.65 -27.09 -7.75
CA VAL A 516 -31.96 -26.52 -7.40
C VAL A 516 -32.70 -26.03 -8.63
N PHE A 517 -31.97 -25.51 -9.62
CA PHE A 517 -32.50 -25.12 -10.93
C PHE A 517 -31.40 -25.21 -12.00
N PRO A 518 -31.76 -25.35 -13.29
CA PRO A 518 -30.80 -25.54 -14.38
C PRO A 518 -29.73 -24.44 -14.45
N ALA A 519 -28.46 -24.85 -14.47
CA ALA A 519 -27.32 -23.97 -14.66
C ALA A 519 -27.34 -23.29 -16.04
N LYS A 520 -27.58 -21.99 -16.04
CA LYS A 520 -27.76 -21.17 -17.25
C LYS A 520 -27.07 -19.81 -17.19
N PHE A 521 -26.36 -19.50 -16.10
CA PHE A 521 -25.79 -18.18 -15.84
C PHE A 521 -24.30 -18.15 -16.19
N LEU A 522 -23.77 -17.02 -16.64
CA LEU A 522 -22.33 -16.83 -16.88
C LEU A 522 -21.53 -16.61 -15.59
N ASP A 523 -22.18 -16.08 -14.56
CA ASP A 523 -21.64 -15.87 -13.22
C ASP A 523 -22.80 -15.75 -12.22
N ALA A 524 -22.54 -16.05 -10.95
CA ALA A 524 -23.52 -16.00 -9.87
C ALA A 524 -22.86 -15.67 -8.51
N THR A 525 -23.50 -14.81 -7.71
CA THR A 525 -23.10 -14.55 -6.31
C THR A 525 -23.84 -15.51 -5.36
N PRO A 526 -23.34 -15.72 -4.12
CA PRO A 526 -24.14 -16.33 -3.06
C PRO A 526 -25.43 -15.52 -2.78
N PHE A 527 -26.44 -16.20 -2.23
CA PHE A 527 -27.71 -15.57 -1.85
C PHE A 527 -27.55 -14.68 -0.62
N HIS A 528 -28.17 -13.51 -0.63
CA HIS A 528 -28.29 -12.60 0.52
C HIS A 528 -29.64 -11.87 0.43
N GLY A 529 -30.37 -11.80 1.55
CA GLY A 529 -31.73 -11.27 1.57
C GLY A 529 -32.69 -12.02 0.63
N GLY A 530 -32.45 -13.32 0.38
CA GLY A 530 -33.25 -14.13 -0.52
C GLY A 530 -32.98 -13.95 -2.02
N LEU A 531 -32.05 -13.06 -2.42
CA LEU A 531 -31.69 -12.82 -3.82
C LEU A 531 -30.21 -13.15 -4.11
N ALA A 532 -29.93 -13.53 -5.35
CA ALA A 532 -28.58 -13.67 -5.87
C ALA A 532 -28.42 -12.89 -7.19
N ARG A 533 -27.28 -12.22 -7.36
CA ARG A 533 -26.94 -11.55 -8.63
C ARG A 533 -26.39 -12.59 -9.60
N VAL A 534 -26.84 -12.52 -10.84
CA VAL A 534 -26.40 -13.40 -11.92
C VAL A 534 -26.09 -12.62 -13.20
N ASN A 535 -25.19 -13.15 -14.02
CA ASN A 535 -24.97 -12.71 -15.39
C ASN A 535 -25.53 -13.76 -16.37
N TYR A 536 -26.09 -13.36 -17.51
CA TYR A 536 -26.65 -14.28 -18.51
C TYR A 536 -26.58 -13.72 -19.93
N ILE A 537 -26.67 -14.59 -20.94
CA ILE A 537 -26.64 -14.19 -22.36
C ILE A 537 -28.06 -14.04 -22.89
N VAL A 538 -28.31 -12.93 -23.56
CA VAL A 538 -29.51 -12.68 -24.36
C VAL A 538 -29.10 -12.72 -25.83
N ARG A 539 -29.65 -13.65 -26.61
CA ARG A 539 -29.38 -13.72 -28.05
C ARG A 539 -30.22 -12.67 -28.77
N SER A 540 -29.57 -11.76 -29.51
CA SER A 540 -30.25 -10.82 -30.40
C SER A 540 -30.71 -11.52 -31.69
N GLU A 541 -31.69 -10.94 -32.39
CA GLU A 541 -32.14 -11.39 -33.72
C GLU A 541 -30.99 -11.44 -34.77
N LYS A 542 -29.90 -10.70 -34.52
CA LYS A 542 -28.69 -10.65 -35.37
C LYS A 542 -27.63 -11.70 -34.99
N GLY A 543 -27.91 -12.60 -34.04
CA GLY A 543 -27.02 -13.71 -33.68
C GLY A 543 -25.86 -13.37 -32.73
N LEU A 544 -25.63 -12.10 -32.40
CA LEU A 544 -24.69 -11.68 -31.36
C LEU A 544 -25.37 -11.78 -29.99
N GLY A 545 -24.73 -12.49 -29.05
CA GLY A 545 -25.19 -12.64 -27.67
C GLY A 545 -24.68 -11.51 -26.79
N GLU A 546 -25.59 -10.77 -26.15
CA GLU A 546 -25.27 -9.72 -25.19
C GLU A 546 -25.27 -10.27 -23.77
N ILE A 547 -24.33 -9.82 -22.93
CA ILE A 547 -24.24 -10.19 -21.51
C ILE A 547 -25.07 -9.18 -20.70
N HIS A 548 -25.96 -9.69 -19.86
CA HIS A 548 -26.82 -8.89 -18.98
C HIS A 548 -26.70 -9.38 -17.54
N SER A 549 -26.81 -8.46 -16.57
CA SER A 549 -26.92 -8.80 -15.13
C SER A 549 -28.38 -8.78 -14.68
N ALA A 550 -28.76 -9.62 -13.70
CA ALA A 550 -30.09 -9.64 -13.08
C ALA A 550 -30.02 -10.13 -11.62
N PHE A 551 -31.11 -9.96 -10.87
CA PHE A 551 -31.31 -10.69 -9.61
C PHE A 551 -32.30 -11.83 -9.80
N ILE A 552 -31.98 -12.96 -9.17
CA ILE A 552 -32.85 -14.13 -9.10
C ILE A 552 -33.28 -14.40 -7.66
N ASP A 553 -34.47 -14.97 -7.51
CA ASP A 553 -34.91 -15.58 -6.25
C ASP A 553 -34.36 -17.01 -6.10
N LYS A 554 -34.66 -17.65 -4.96
CA LYS A 554 -34.25 -19.04 -4.67
C LYS A 554 -34.84 -20.10 -5.60
N SER A 555 -35.84 -19.75 -6.43
CA SER A 555 -36.36 -20.64 -7.48
C SER A 555 -35.59 -20.53 -8.80
N GLY A 556 -34.67 -19.56 -8.92
CA GLY A 556 -33.94 -19.28 -10.15
C GLY A 556 -34.72 -18.43 -11.16
N THR A 557 -35.83 -17.84 -10.71
CA THR A 557 -36.63 -16.89 -11.47
C THR A 557 -35.98 -15.52 -11.40
N ILE A 558 -35.82 -14.86 -12.56
CA ILE A 558 -35.37 -13.47 -12.61
C ILE A 558 -36.50 -12.60 -12.05
N VAL A 559 -36.26 -12.00 -10.89
CA VAL A 559 -37.20 -11.09 -10.22
C VAL A 559 -36.88 -9.62 -10.50
N VAL A 560 -35.61 -9.31 -10.82
CA VAL A 560 -35.18 -7.99 -11.27
C VAL A 560 -34.41 -8.13 -12.58
N ASP A 561 -35.00 -7.64 -13.68
CA ASP A 561 -34.40 -7.61 -15.01
C ASP A 561 -34.13 -6.16 -15.45
N PRO A 562 -32.87 -5.68 -15.41
CA PRO A 562 -32.51 -4.32 -15.81
C PRO A 562 -32.81 -3.98 -17.28
N ARG A 563 -33.12 -4.99 -18.12
CA ARG A 563 -33.58 -4.76 -19.49
C ARG A 563 -35.02 -4.27 -19.58
N LYS A 564 -35.82 -4.59 -18.56
CA LYS A 564 -37.23 -4.20 -18.47
C LYS A 564 -37.42 -2.90 -17.69
N GLY A 565 -36.34 -2.34 -17.12
CA GLY A 565 -36.36 -1.13 -16.33
C GLY A 565 -35.41 -0.06 -16.87
N ASP A 566 -35.61 1.17 -16.41
CA ASP A 566 -34.80 2.33 -16.81
C ASP A 566 -33.50 2.47 -16.01
N PHE A 567 -32.87 1.33 -15.65
CA PHE A 567 -31.68 1.31 -14.79
C PHE A 567 -30.65 0.22 -15.17
N TYR A 568 -29.48 0.32 -14.55
CA TYR A 568 -28.36 -0.62 -14.53
C TYR A 568 -28.06 -1.02 -13.09
N LEU A 569 -27.65 -2.27 -12.87
CA LEU A 569 -27.11 -2.68 -11.57
C LEU A 569 -25.70 -2.14 -11.41
N LEU A 570 -25.40 -1.50 -10.26
CA LEU A 570 -24.05 -0.99 -9.99
C LEU A 570 -23.01 -2.13 -10.10
N PRO A 571 -21.86 -1.91 -10.76
CA PRO A 571 -20.74 -2.86 -10.69
C PRO A 571 -20.26 -2.95 -9.24
N ILE A 572 -19.85 -4.14 -8.81
CA ILE A 572 -19.21 -4.34 -7.51
C ILE A 572 -17.80 -3.76 -7.66
N ALA A 573 -17.62 -2.47 -7.39
CA ALA A 573 -16.35 -1.79 -7.50
C ALA A 573 -15.93 -1.25 -6.12
N GLY A 574 -14.77 -1.73 -5.65
CA GLY A 574 -13.83 -0.91 -4.88
C GLY A 574 -13.88 -1.00 -3.36
N PHE A 575 -13.28 -2.05 -2.80
CA PHE A 575 -12.14 -1.91 -1.88
C PHE A 575 -11.23 -3.12 -2.12
N HIS A 576 -10.10 -2.90 -2.78
CA HIS A 576 -9.05 -3.90 -2.87
C HIS A 576 -8.50 -4.14 -1.46
N GLY A 577 -8.87 -5.25 -0.81
CA GLY A 577 -8.29 -5.62 0.48
C GLY A 577 -9.18 -6.41 1.43
N LEU A 578 -10.51 -6.38 1.27
CA LEU A 578 -11.43 -7.15 2.10
C LEU A 578 -12.11 -8.25 1.29
N ASP A 579 -12.27 -9.40 1.94
CA ASP A 579 -12.87 -10.63 1.40
C ASP A 579 -14.25 -10.38 0.80
N GLU A 580 -14.61 -11.10 -0.27
CA GLU A 580 -15.94 -11.02 -0.93
C GLU A 580 -17.09 -11.39 0.04
N SER A 581 -16.76 -11.94 1.22
CA SER A 581 -17.66 -12.17 2.36
C SER A 581 -18.17 -10.89 3.04
N SER A 582 -17.57 -9.73 2.77
CA SER A 582 -18.01 -8.43 3.32
C SER A 582 -19.22 -7.82 2.58
N PHE A 583 -19.68 -8.45 1.50
CA PHE A 583 -20.87 -8.03 0.75
C PHE A 583 -22.13 -8.75 1.26
N VAL A 584 -22.41 -8.57 2.55
CA VAL A 584 -23.70 -8.96 3.11
C VAL A 584 -24.71 -7.89 2.68
N PHE A 585 -25.52 -8.18 1.66
CA PHE A 585 -26.77 -7.43 1.45
C PHE A 585 -27.70 -7.82 2.61
N SER A 586 -27.64 -7.06 3.70
CA SER A 586 -28.43 -7.35 4.89
C SER A 586 -29.91 -6.99 4.72
N GLU A 587 -30.25 -6.19 3.70
CA GLU A 587 -31.56 -5.55 3.59
C GLU A 587 -32.14 -5.56 2.17
N SER A 588 -33.47 -5.47 2.07
CA SER A 588 -34.27 -5.65 0.84
C SER A 588 -34.18 -4.50 -0.18
N LEU A 589 -33.14 -3.67 -0.12
CA LEU A 589 -32.92 -2.53 -1.01
C LEU A 589 -31.56 -2.65 -1.72
N PHE A 590 -31.58 -2.56 -3.05
CA PHE A 590 -30.40 -2.77 -3.90
C PHE A 590 -30.02 -1.48 -4.62
N PRO A 591 -28.74 -1.06 -4.56
CA PRO A 591 -28.33 0.18 -5.20
C PRO A 591 -28.19 -0.02 -6.73
N VAL A 592 -28.68 0.96 -7.49
CA VAL A 592 -28.75 0.94 -8.96
C VAL A 592 -28.40 2.30 -9.55
N LEU A 593 -28.04 2.33 -10.84
CA LEU A 593 -27.89 3.55 -11.62
C LEU A 593 -29.02 3.66 -12.64
N ALA A 594 -29.72 4.79 -12.72
CA ALA A 594 -30.63 5.06 -13.81
C ALA A 594 -29.90 5.23 -15.15
N ARG A 595 -30.64 4.93 -16.23
CA ARG A 595 -30.15 4.99 -17.62
C ARG A 595 -29.99 6.41 -18.14
N ASP A 596 -30.64 7.38 -17.50
CA ASP A 596 -30.43 8.77 -17.81
C ASP A 596 -28.96 9.12 -17.50
N ARG A 597 -28.28 9.81 -18.42
CA ARG A 597 -26.86 10.20 -18.23
C ARG A 597 -26.72 11.36 -17.24
N SER A 598 -27.61 11.42 -16.26
CA SER A 598 -27.65 12.40 -15.19
C SER A 598 -26.44 12.18 -14.29
N PRO A 599 -25.76 13.24 -13.82
CA PRO A 599 -24.66 13.11 -12.88
C PRO A 599 -25.10 12.49 -11.53
N ASN A 600 -26.40 12.58 -11.22
CA ASN A 600 -27.02 12.04 -10.02
C ASN A 600 -28.01 10.92 -10.38
N ASN A 601 -27.51 9.81 -10.93
CA ASN A 601 -28.34 8.70 -11.39
C ASN A 601 -28.38 7.51 -10.42
N ALA A 602 -27.75 7.57 -9.25
CA ALA A 602 -27.82 6.49 -8.26
C ALA A 602 -29.09 6.56 -7.40
N GLY A 603 -29.72 5.40 -7.18
CA GLY A 603 -30.92 5.20 -6.36
C GLY A 603 -31.04 3.75 -5.87
N TYR A 604 -32.21 3.36 -5.35
CA TYR A 604 -32.42 2.02 -4.78
C TYR A 604 -33.73 1.39 -5.27
N ILE A 605 -33.67 0.08 -5.56
CA ILE A 605 -34.83 -0.74 -5.92
C ILE A 605 -35.16 -1.74 -4.83
N ASP A 606 -36.44 -2.10 -4.72
CA ASP A 606 -36.91 -3.22 -3.91
C ASP A 606 -36.68 -4.57 -4.62
N ALA A 607 -36.99 -5.67 -3.94
CA ALA A 607 -36.89 -7.03 -4.49
C ALA A 607 -37.84 -7.29 -5.70
N SER A 608 -38.81 -6.41 -5.95
CA SER A 608 -39.68 -6.45 -7.14
C SER A 608 -39.11 -5.68 -8.34
N GLY A 609 -37.96 -5.01 -8.17
CA GLY A 609 -37.32 -4.22 -9.21
C GLY A 609 -37.91 -2.83 -9.39
N ARG A 610 -38.74 -2.37 -8.45
CA ARG A 610 -39.30 -1.01 -8.47
C ARG A 610 -38.42 -0.09 -7.63
N PHE A 611 -38.27 1.16 -8.06
CA PHE A 611 -37.56 2.17 -7.26
C PHE A 611 -38.28 2.38 -5.92
N ALA A 612 -37.59 2.02 -4.84
CA ALA A 612 -37.98 2.40 -3.48
C ALA A 612 -37.46 3.80 -3.16
N ILE A 613 -36.27 4.14 -3.67
CA ILE A 613 -35.67 5.46 -3.59
C ILE A 613 -35.29 5.87 -5.01
N SER A 614 -35.91 6.91 -5.52
CA SER A 614 -35.65 7.41 -6.87
C SER A 614 -34.19 7.83 -7.06
N PRO A 615 -33.65 7.70 -8.29
CA PRO A 615 -32.32 8.19 -8.64
C PRO A 615 -32.16 9.67 -8.29
N GLN A 616 -31.22 9.99 -7.42
CA GLN A 616 -30.94 11.36 -6.99
C GLN A 616 -29.53 11.57 -6.43
N TYR A 617 -28.71 10.51 -6.37
CA TYR A 617 -27.37 10.54 -5.80
C TYR A 617 -26.31 10.35 -6.90
N ALA A 618 -25.11 10.89 -6.70
CA ALA A 618 -23.98 10.66 -7.59
C ALA A 618 -23.41 9.24 -7.44
N ASP A 619 -23.52 8.66 -6.25
CA ASP A 619 -23.09 7.30 -5.93
C ASP A 619 -23.85 6.76 -4.70
N ALA A 620 -23.93 5.44 -4.55
CA ALA A 620 -24.71 4.77 -3.51
C ALA A 620 -24.11 3.41 -3.13
N LYS A 621 -23.93 3.16 -1.83
CA LYS A 621 -23.52 1.86 -1.28
C LYS A 621 -24.72 1.03 -0.81
N ALA A 622 -24.48 -0.25 -0.56
CA ALA A 622 -25.50 -1.15 -0.02
C ALA A 622 -25.92 -0.72 1.39
N PHE A 623 -27.16 -1.03 1.76
CA PHE A 623 -27.65 -0.89 3.12
C PHE A 623 -26.94 -1.89 4.05
N SER A 624 -26.56 -1.41 5.23
CA SER A 624 -26.01 -2.20 6.33
C SER A 624 -26.49 -1.60 7.65
N GLU A 625 -27.05 -2.42 8.54
CA GLU A 625 -27.53 -2.01 9.86
C GLU A 625 -28.50 -0.79 9.83
N GLY A 626 -29.38 -0.76 8.82
CA GLY A 626 -30.44 0.24 8.65
C GLY A 626 -30.04 1.50 7.89
N LEU A 627 -28.77 1.66 7.51
CA LEU A 627 -28.25 2.85 6.83
C LEU A 627 -27.47 2.50 5.56
N ALA A 628 -27.49 3.41 4.59
CA ALA A 628 -26.67 3.32 3.39
C ALA A 628 -25.91 4.63 3.14
N ALA A 629 -24.63 4.50 2.78
CA ALA A 629 -23.82 5.65 2.38
C ALA A 629 -24.22 6.10 0.98
N VAL A 630 -24.53 7.38 0.81
CA VAL A 630 -24.86 7.99 -0.48
C VAL A 630 -24.00 9.23 -0.71
N LYS A 631 -23.69 9.50 -1.97
CA LYS A 631 -22.88 10.64 -2.36
C LYS A 631 -23.73 11.69 -3.07
N THR A 632 -23.66 12.93 -2.59
CA THR A 632 -24.22 14.10 -3.27
C THR A 632 -23.08 15.02 -3.69
N ASP A 633 -23.05 15.43 -4.96
CA ASP A 633 -21.94 16.19 -5.55
C ASP A 633 -20.58 15.51 -5.37
N SER A 634 -19.84 15.90 -4.32
CA SER A 634 -18.50 15.40 -4.01
C SER A 634 -18.37 14.76 -2.61
N GLN A 635 -19.41 14.80 -1.78
CA GLN A 635 -19.35 14.38 -0.38
C GLN A 635 -20.32 13.24 -0.07
N TRP A 636 -19.93 12.38 0.86
CA TRP A 636 -20.74 11.28 1.35
C TRP A 636 -21.54 11.69 2.59
N GLY A 637 -22.77 11.19 2.65
CA GLY A 637 -23.67 11.19 3.82
C GLY A 637 -24.35 9.81 3.94
N TYR A 638 -25.36 9.71 4.80
CA TYR A 638 -26.10 8.47 5.02
C TYR A 638 -27.60 8.67 5.04
N ILE A 639 -28.31 7.70 4.47
CA ILE A 639 -29.78 7.66 4.42
C ILE A 639 -30.34 6.42 5.11
N ASP A 640 -31.58 6.53 5.59
CA ASP A 640 -32.37 5.38 6.04
C ASP A 640 -33.05 4.66 4.87
N ALA A 641 -33.68 3.50 5.15
CA ALA A 641 -34.39 2.70 4.15
C ALA A 641 -35.62 3.38 3.53
N LYS A 642 -36.08 4.51 4.09
CA LYS A 642 -37.16 5.34 3.51
C LYS A 642 -36.59 6.45 2.60
N GLY A 643 -35.26 6.57 2.52
CA GLY A 643 -34.56 7.61 1.76
C GLY A 643 -34.39 8.92 2.52
N ASN A 644 -34.68 8.98 3.82
CA ASN A 644 -34.46 10.18 4.63
C ASN A 644 -32.97 10.33 4.93
N MET A 645 -32.44 11.56 4.83
CA MET A 645 -31.07 11.86 5.21
C MET A 645 -30.92 11.78 6.74
N VAL A 646 -30.07 10.87 7.21
CA VAL A 646 -29.74 10.68 8.62
C VAL A 646 -28.45 11.41 8.96
N ILE A 647 -27.44 11.35 8.07
CA ILE A 647 -26.17 12.03 8.22
C ILE A 647 -25.96 12.89 6.98
N ALA A 648 -25.92 14.21 7.17
CA ALA A 648 -25.75 15.14 6.07
C ALA A 648 -24.42 14.92 5.32
N PRO A 649 -24.38 15.12 3.99
CA PRO A 649 -23.16 14.98 3.21
C PRO A 649 -22.06 15.93 3.68
N ALA A 650 -20.98 15.38 4.23
CA ALA A 650 -19.84 16.14 4.73
C ALA A 650 -18.53 15.34 4.72
N LEU A 651 -18.58 14.06 4.33
CA LEU A 651 -17.48 13.12 4.42
C LEU A 651 -16.76 13.00 3.08
N ASP A 652 -15.42 12.93 3.08
CA ASP A 652 -14.63 12.69 1.86
C ASP A 652 -14.81 11.22 1.38
N LYS A 653 -14.91 10.27 2.32
CA LYS A 653 -15.30 8.86 2.07
C LYS A 653 -16.16 8.31 3.21
N ALA A 654 -16.99 7.33 2.89
CA ALA A 654 -17.89 6.66 3.83
C ALA A 654 -17.91 5.15 3.59
N GLY A 655 -17.75 4.34 4.64
CA GLY A 655 -17.90 2.87 4.64
C GLY A 655 -19.31 2.43 5.03
N ASN A 656 -19.56 1.12 4.94
CA ASN A 656 -20.79 0.52 5.48
C ASN A 656 -20.73 0.49 7.01
N PHE A 657 -21.90 0.49 7.65
CA PHE A 657 -22.00 0.22 9.08
C PHE A 657 -21.73 -1.26 9.39
N SER A 658 -20.96 -1.52 10.43
CA SER A 658 -20.65 -2.84 11.00
C SER A 658 -20.44 -2.65 12.51
N ASP A 659 -21.09 -3.47 13.33
CA ASP A 659 -21.14 -3.32 14.78
C ASP A 659 -21.54 -1.90 15.23
N GLN A 660 -22.56 -1.35 14.58
CA GLN A 660 -23.11 0.00 14.79
C GLN A 660 -22.12 1.13 14.47
N ARG A 661 -21.11 0.89 13.64
CA ARG A 661 -20.07 1.89 13.31
C ARG A 661 -19.70 1.90 11.85
N ALA A 662 -19.43 3.08 11.32
CA ALA A 662 -18.91 3.22 9.97
C ALA A 662 -17.54 3.89 9.97
N LEU A 663 -16.60 3.29 9.23
CA LEU A 663 -15.33 3.93 8.88
C LEU A 663 -15.61 5.09 7.92
N VAL A 664 -15.13 6.28 8.26
CA VAL A 664 -15.31 7.48 7.43
C VAL A 664 -13.98 8.21 7.28
N GLU A 665 -13.87 8.99 6.20
CA GLU A 665 -12.71 9.83 5.93
C GLU A 665 -13.14 11.30 5.88
N VAL A 666 -12.42 12.15 6.61
CA VAL A 666 -12.60 13.61 6.62
C VAL A 666 -11.23 14.26 6.52
N ARG A 667 -11.06 15.13 5.53
CA ARG A 667 -9.79 15.81 5.19
C ARG A 667 -8.62 14.84 5.00
N GLY A 668 -8.90 13.67 4.42
CA GLY A 668 -7.91 12.62 4.19
C GLY A 668 -7.48 11.82 5.43
N LYS A 669 -8.15 12.01 6.58
CA LYS A 669 -7.93 11.22 7.80
C LYS A 669 -9.13 10.32 8.06
N GLN A 670 -8.88 9.11 8.52
CA GLN A 670 -9.88 8.12 8.85
C GLN A 670 -10.30 8.20 10.32
N GLY A 671 -11.60 7.99 10.57
CA GLY A 671 -12.23 7.93 11.88
C GLY A 671 -13.48 7.07 11.84
N PHE A 672 -14.23 7.02 12.94
CA PHE A 672 -15.43 6.20 13.06
C PHE A 672 -16.61 7.01 13.60
N ILE A 673 -17.77 6.82 13.00
CA ILE A 673 -19.03 7.44 13.43
C ILE A 673 -20.03 6.39 13.89
N ASP A 674 -20.92 6.81 14.78
CA ASP A 674 -22.13 6.07 15.15
C ASP A 674 -23.26 6.29 14.11
N PRO A 675 -24.40 5.58 14.22
CA PRO A 675 -25.51 5.72 13.27
C PRO A 675 -26.21 7.08 13.33
N ALA A 676 -25.95 7.89 14.37
CA ALA A 676 -26.41 9.27 14.47
C ALA A 676 -25.41 10.27 13.85
N GLY A 677 -24.29 9.79 13.30
CA GLY A 677 -23.24 10.62 12.70
C GLY A 677 -22.28 11.25 13.68
N ARG A 678 -22.31 10.86 14.96
CA ARG A 678 -21.37 11.36 15.98
C ARG A 678 -20.06 10.61 15.85
N PHE A 679 -18.94 11.34 15.87
CA PHE A 679 -17.62 10.71 15.92
C PHE A 679 -17.43 9.99 17.25
N ILE A 680 -17.19 8.70 17.15
CA ILE A 680 -16.73 7.88 18.28
C ILE A 680 -15.21 7.87 18.31
N VAL A 681 -14.61 7.85 17.12
CA VAL A 681 -13.18 8.07 16.92
C VAL A 681 -13.03 9.22 15.95
N GLU A 682 -12.46 10.32 16.43
CA GLU A 682 -12.21 11.49 15.59
C GLU A 682 -11.31 11.11 14.40
N PRO A 683 -11.46 11.76 13.23
CA PRO A 683 -10.62 11.52 12.06
C PRO A 683 -9.13 11.83 12.35
N GLN A 684 -8.37 10.79 12.64
CA GLN A 684 -6.98 10.89 13.11
C GLN A 684 -6.01 9.96 12.38
N PHE A 685 -6.50 8.86 11.80
CA PHE A 685 -5.63 7.86 11.18
C PHE A 685 -5.30 8.24 9.73
N CYS A 686 -4.01 8.23 9.39
CA CYS A 686 -3.54 8.54 8.03
C CYS A 686 -3.16 7.30 7.21
N ASP A 687 -3.07 6.13 7.85
CA ASP A 687 -2.72 4.86 7.19
C ASP A 687 -4.01 4.11 6.79
N GLU A 688 -4.33 3.03 7.50
CA GLU A 688 -5.39 2.09 7.12
C GLU A 688 -6.17 1.63 8.35
N ALA A 689 -7.49 1.70 8.28
CA ALA A 689 -8.41 1.14 9.27
C ALA A 689 -9.38 0.16 8.60
N GLY A 690 -9.66 -0.95 9.27
CA GLY A 690 -10.68 -1.93 8.88
C GLY A 690 -12.06 -1.62 9.49
N PRO A 691 -13.12 -2.30 9.03
CA PRO A 691 -14.42 -2.26 9.68
C PRO A 691 -14.34 -2.82 11.12
N TYR A 692 -15.32 -2.46 11.95
CA TYR A 692 -15.49 -3.14 13.25
C TYR A 692 -16.00 -4.56 13.03
N GLN A 693 -15.39 -5.50 13.73
CA GLN A 693 -15.83 -6.88 13.79
C GLN A 693 -15.60 -7.39 15.22
N GLU A 694 -16.66 -7.91 15.83
CA GLU A 694 -16.66 -8.37 17.23
C GLU A 694 -16.31 -7.24 18.22
N GLY A 695 -16.75 -6.01 17.92
CA GLY A 695 -16.51 -4.84 18.74
C GLY A 695 -15.09 -4.27 18.66
N LEU A 696 -14.24 -4.82 17.80
CA LEU A 696 -12.87 -4.35 17.58
C LEU A 696 -12.64 -3.86 16.15
N ALA A 697 -11.90 -2.77 15.99
CA ALA A 697 -11.43 -2.28 14.69
C ALA A 697 -9.93 -2.53 14.53
N LEU A 698 -9.55 -3.15 13.43
CA LEU A 698 -8.15 -3.24 13.00
C LEU A 698 -7.67 -1.85 12.57
N ILE A 699 -6.54 -1.39 13.10
CA ILE A 699 -5.91 -0.13 12.67
C ILE A 699 -4.43 -0.34 12.39
N ARG A 700 -3.96 0.35 11.36
CA ARG A 700 -2.56 0.48 11.02
C ARG A 700 -2.08 1.86 11.46
N MET A 701 -1.03 1.90 12.26
CA MET A 701 -0.32 3.11 12.67
C MET A 701 1.16 2.92 12.41
N ASN A 702 1.79 3.89 11.74
CA ASN A 702 3.21 3.88 11.42
C ASN A 702 3.60 2.59 10.71
N GLY A 703 2.71 1.99 9.91
CA GLY A 703 2.97 0.71 9.26
C GLY A 703 2.93 -0.54 10.16
N MET A 704 2.52 -0.44 11.44
CA MET A 704 2.23 -1.57 12.33
C MET A 704 0.73 -1.67 12.60
N TYR A 705 0.20 -2.87 12.84
CA TYR A 705 -1.21 -3.12 13.13
C TYR A 705 -1.47 -3.34 14.63
N GLY A 706 -2.60 -2.82 15.09
CA GLY A 706 -3.18 -3.01 16.42
C GLY A 706 -4.72 -3.07 16.36
N PHE A 707 -5.39 -2.94 17.50
CA PHE A 707 -6.85 -3.02 17.58
C PHE A 707 -7.46 -2.02 18.57
N LEU A 708 -8.55 -1.36 18.16
CA LEU A 708 -9.32 -0.42 18.97
C LEU A 708 -10.63 -1.06 19.46
N ASP A 709 -11.05 -0.70 20.66
CA ASP A 709 -12.40 -0.99 21.16
C ASP A 709 -13.45 -0.03 20.61
N SER A 710 -14.68 -0.26 21.05
CA SER A 710 -15.83 0.58 20.75
C SER A 710 -15.75 2.00 21.36
N GLU A 711 -14.78 2.31 22.20
CA GLU A 711 -14.58 3.67 22.68
C GLU A 711 -13.43 4.36 21.93
N GLY A 712 -12.84 3.70 20.93
CA GLY A 712 -11.67 4.21 20.21
C GLY A 712 -10.37 4.11 21.01
N ARG A 713 -10.33 3.29 22.05
CA ARG A 713 -9.14 3.05 22.87
C ARG A 713 -8.40 1.83 22.36
N PHE A 714 -7.07 1.87 22.41
CA PHE A 714 -6.27 0.69 22.09
C PHE A 714 -6.50 -0.42 23.10
N VAL A 715 -7.04 -1.54 22.62
CA VAL A 715 -7.04 -2.81 23.35
C VAL A 715 -5.71 -3.52 23.11
N ILE A 716 -5.22 -3.42 21.88
CA ILE A 716 -3.93 -3.95 21.45
C ILE A 716 -3.18 -2.83 20.74
N GLU A 717 -2.11 -2.36 21.36
CA GLU A 717 -1.23 -1.35 20.77
C GLU A 717 -0.62 -1.84 19.44
N PRO A 718 -0.39 -0.94 18.45
CA PRO A 718 0.18 -1.33 17.17
C PRO A 718 1.58 -1.93 17.30
N GLN A 719 1.66 -3.24 17.08
CA GLN A 719 2.85 -4.05 17.31
C GLN A 719 3.02 -5.21 16.33
N PHE A 720 2.06 -5.43 15.42
CA PHE A 720 2.14 -6.47 14.40
C PHE A 720 2.50 -5.90 13.02
N ASP A 721 3.22 -6.66 12.20
CA ASP A 721 3.59 -6.24 10.85
C ASP A 721 2.44 -6.45 9.85
N ASP A 722 1.57 -7.42 10.13
CA ASP A 722 0.34 -7.70 9.40
C ASP A 722 -0.74 -8.23 10.35
N ALA A 723 -2.00 -8.04 10.04
CA ALA A 723 -3.09 -8.57 10.84
C ALA A 723 -4.40 -8.67 10.04
N ARG A 724 -5.28 -9.58 10.49
CA ARG A 724 -6.66 -9.70 10.01
C ARG A 724 -7.64 -9.23 11.08
N PRO A 725 -8.85 -8.80 10.71
CA PRO A 725 -9.93 -8.54 11.67
C PRO A 725 -10.19 -9.73 12.59
N PHE A 726 -10.69 -9.45 13.79
CA PHE A 726 -11.13 -10.48 14.73
C PHE A 726 -12.28 -11.27 14.14
N SER A 727 -12.21 -12.60 14.25
CA SER A 727 -13.30 -13.50 13.90
C SER A 727 -13.31 -14.66 14.87
N GLU A 728 -14.47 -14.90 15.44
CA GLU A 728 -14.76 -15.83 16.51
C GLU A 728 -13.82 -15.74 17.73
N GLY A 729 -13.43 -14.53 18.11
CA GLY A 729 -12.61 -14.21 19.28
C GLY A 729 -11.10 -14.25 19.04
N LEU A 730 -10.64 -14.53 17.81
CA LEU A 730 -9.21 -14.59 17.46
C LEU A 730 -8.91 -13.77 16.19
N ALA A 731 -7.72 -13.18 16.15
CA ALA A 731 -7.20 -12.50 14.96
C ALA A 731 -5.90 -13.16 14.49
N ALA A 732 -5.78 -13.40 13.19
CA ALA A 732 -4.51 -13.80 12.60
C ALA A 732 -3.56 -12.60 12.60
N VAL A 733 -2.41 -12.72 13.25
CA VAL A 733 -1.43 -11.63 13.40
C VAL A 733 -0.04 -12.09 12.96
N GLY A 734 0.61 -11.25 12.16
CA GLY A 734 1.86 -11.51 11.48
C GLY A 734 3.01 -10.69 12.03
N LEU A 735 4.17 -11.31 12.20
CA LEU A 735 5.45 -10.64 12.43
C LEU A 735 6.47 -11.14 11.40
N TRP A 736 7.44 -10.29 11.05
CA TRP A 736 8.56 -10.73 10.21
C TRP A 736 9.30 -11.90 10.85
N GLU A 737 9.62 -12.93 10.04
CA GLU A 737 10.46 -14.05 10.45
C GLU A 737 11.84 -13.52 10.96
N GLU A 738 12.33 -14.10 12.06
CA GLU A 738 13.66 -13.85 12.64
C GLU A 738 14.81 -14.45 11.82
#